data_AF-A0A7V7SU37-F1
#
_entry.id   AF-A0A7V7SU37-F1
#
_cell.length_a   1.000
_cell.length_b   1.000
_cell.length_c   1.000
_cell.angle_alpha   90.00
_cell.angle_beta   90.00
_cell.angle_gamma   90.00
#
_symmetry.space_group_name_H-M   'P 1'
#
loop_
_entity.id
_entity.type
_entity.pdbx_description
1 polymer ?
#
loop_
_entity_poly.entity_id
_entity_poly.type
_entity_poly.pdbx_seq_one_letter_code
_entity_poly.pdbx_strand_id
1 'polypeptide(L)'
;MDSAMAWLASVCLFLSSSLALPQGTGPTPTATLWQPVEFSFAGPSFSEDSSNPNPFLALRLQGNFRSPDGRLFSVPGFFDGDGQGGATGNVWKVRFTPDQLGLWTWTLNFRSGPNLALDLDPSAGTPVNGLHGLTGFFQVFASGQEAEGFHAKGPLLHDGGYYLRFADGTTFLKGGTDSPENFLAYDGFDGTYGPASHQFAPHVQDWRSGDPDWGNGQGKGIIGALNYLSSVGVNSIYCLLMNIGGDGQDVWPYLGVDPSGDPLNDNLHFDLSKLTQWNLVFHHAQRKGLLLNLVLNEAEAANKRELDDGLLGVERKLYYREMVARFAHHNGLVWNLCEEYDIKHPFTPEEIRSFADYLAALDPYDHPITVHQFEDPMISWTPFLGDDRFSLTSFQYAQDPTAGFGSEVEHWRSMSLAAGHPIPICLDEIRMTTLSNFNEQRRELIWPTYVSGGHIEFILSSLLLTEDFRAYEPLWDSMRYARELMEWVPYSTMKARDELLQGSGQEHCLAKEGEQYLIYLPDGGDVLIDLRSSRYLDQFRVDWFNTRTGTYSPGTVIRGAAWRSLGTPSFPNDVACLVRRTDLVSNIPPSLDLTVSSQALVLLMQDADGSEDLDLDDLDFEVDNQDQSASLLEAIQNGQATMDFPDGETIRIVYPVDLSQASIAALICDRSGMCAGDTHNK
;
A
#
# COMPACT_ATOMS: atom_id res chain seq x y z
N MET A 1 -30.77 -84.33 12.60
CA MET A 1 -29.59 -84.53 13.46
C MET A 1 -28.67 -83.35 13.20
N ASP A 2 -28.47 -82.57 14.26
CA ASP A 2 -27.21 -81.93 14.64
C ASP A 2 -26.57 -80.99 13.58
N SER A 3 -26.86 -79.68 13.58
CA SER A 3 -26.32 -78.62 14.48
C SER A 3 -24.88 -78.21 14.12
N ALA A 4 -24.47 -76.94 13.99
CA ALA A 4 -25.13 -75.61 14.03
C ALA A 4 -24.17 -74.61 13.30
N MET A 5 -24.15 -73.26 13.33
CA MET A 5 -24.91 -72.08 13.85
C MET A 5 -24.26 -70.86 13.12
N ALA A 6 -24.79 -69.64 12.93
CA ALA A 6 -26.09 -68.98 13.18
C ALA A 6 -26.26 -67.82 12.16
N TRP A 7 -27.34 -67.04 12.23
CA TRP A 7 -27.52 -65.78 11.50
C TRP A 7 -26.72 -64.63 12.15
N LEU A 8 -26.35 -63.57 11.40
CA LEU A 8 -26.94 -62.22 11.56
C LEU A 8 -26.42 -61.14 10.57
N ALA A 9 -27.16 -60.03 10.58
CA ALA A 9 -27.16 -58.87 9.68
C ALA A 9 -25.81 -58.16 9.40
N SER A 10 -25.73 -57.56 8.21
CA SER A 10 -24.72 -56.55 7.87
C SER A 10 -24.87 -55.29 8.74
N VAL A 11 -23.76 -54.79 9.27
CA VAL A 11 -23.66 -53.46 9.90
C VAL A 11 -22.74 -52.60 9.04
N CYS A 12 -23.23 -51.44 8.59
CA CYS A 12 -22.43 -50.47 7.85
C CYS A 12 -21.52 -49.68 8.82
N LEU A 13 -20.30 -50.16 9.00
CA LEU A 13 -19.25 -49.43 9.71
C LEU A 13 -18.59 -48.40 8.76
N PHE A 14 -19.03 -47.15 8.84
CA PHE A 14 -18.24 -46.02 8.34
C PHE A 14 -16.99 -45.89 9.22
N LEU A 15 -15.83 -46.24 8.67
CA LEU A 15 -14.54 -45.99 9.31
C LEU A 15 -14.19 -44.51 9.17
N SER A 16 -14.63 -43.71 10.15
CA SER A 16 -14.13 -42.34 10.35
C SER A 16 -12.68 -42.41 10.83
N SER A 17 -11.74 -42.60 9.90
CA SER A 17 -10.30 -42.55 10.17
C SER A 17 -9.88 -41.11 10.46
N SER A 18 -10.03 -40.70 11.73
CA SER A 18 -9.48 -39.44 12.23
C SER A 18 -7.97 -39.46 12.06
N LEU A 19 -7.46 -38.72 11.07
CA LEU A 19 -6.04 -38.44 10.90
C LEU A 19 -5.58 -37.61 12.08
N ALA A 20 -5.05 -38.28 13.10
CA ALA A 20 -4.39 -37.62 14.21
C ALA A 20 -3.16 -36.88 13.68
N LEU A 21 -3.20 -35.54 13.70
CA LEU A 21 -2.03 -34.72 13.44
C LEU A 21 -0.90 -35.14 14.41
N PRO A 22 0.34 -35.31 13.94
CA PRO A 22 1.45 -35.68 14.81
C PRO A 22 1.66 -34.57 15.85
N GLN A 23 1.50 -34.91 17.13
CA GLN A 23 1.73 -33.98 18.25
C GLN A 23 3.23 -33.69 18.41
N GLY A 24 3.75 -32.77 17.60
CA GLY A 24 5.03 -32.13 17.87
C GLY A 24 4.93 -31.30 19.14
N THR A 25 5.66 -31.68 20.19
CA THR A 25 5.60 -31.05 21.53
C THR A 25 6.40 -29.75 21.62
N GLY A 26 6.34 -28.92 20.59
CA GLY A 26 6.88 -27.57 20.55
C GLY A 26 5.75 -26.54 20.49
N PRO A 27 6.05 -25.23 20.63
CA PRO A 27 5.09 -24.20 20.25
C PRO A 27 4.74 -24.34 18.77
N THR A 28 3.46 -24.14 18.43
CA THR A 28 3.04 -24.02 17.02
C THR A 28 3.73 -22.80 16.40
N PRO A 29 4.34 -22.90 15.20
CA PRO A 29 4.90 -21.73 14.53
C PRO A 29 3.85 -20.63 14.39
N THR A 30 4.22 -19.40 14.71
CA THR A 30 3.30 -18.26 14.78
C THR A 30 3.65 -17.21 13.74
N ALA A 31 2.63 -16.59 13.15
CA ALA A 31 2.75 -15.46 12.26
C ALA A 31 1.75 -14.37 12.64
N THR A 32 1.98 -13.16 12.13
CA THR A 32 1.07 -12.02 12.31
C THR A 32 0.35 -11.75 10.99
N LEU A 33 -0.92 -11.36 11.06
CA LEU A 33 -1.68 -10.87 9.92
C LEU A 33 -0.90 -9.76 9.20
N TRP A 34 -0.84 -9.82 7.86
CA TRP A 34 -0.22 -8.80 7.00
C TRP A 34 1.28 -8.52 7.22
N GLN A 35 1.98 -9.39 7.96
CA GLN A 35 3.43 -9.34 8.14
C GLN A 35 4.10 -10.53 7.44
N PRO A 36 5.19 -10.32 6.68
CA PRO A 36 5.82 -11.38 5.92
C PRO A 36 6.57 -12.40 6.80
N VAL A 37 6.56 -13.64 6.34
CA VAL A 37 7.21 -14.79 6.99
C VAL A 37 8.18 -15.45 6.01
N GLU A 38 9.47 -15.56 6.38
CA GLU A 38 10.44 -16.36 5.61
C GLU A 38 10.38 -17.84 6.03
N PHE A 39 10.02 -18.72 5.10
CA PHE A 39 10.16 -20.17 5.26
C PHE A 39 11.46 -20.62 4.60
N SER A 40 12.43 -21.07 5.41
CA SER A 40 13.76 -21.51 4.95
C SER A 40 13.91 -23.04 5.01
N PHE A 41 14.44 -23.64 3.94
CA PHE A 41 14.60 -25.09 3.78
C PHE A 41 16.02 -25.48 3.36
N ALA A 42 16.58 -26.49 4.01
CA ALA A 42 17.87 -27.08 3.64
C ALA A 42 17.68 -28.05 2.47
N GLY A 43 18.07 -27.63 1.27
CA GLY A 43 17.92 -28.37 0.01
C GLY A 43 19.23 -28.82 -0.62
N PRO A 44 19.24 -29.03 -1.94
CA PRO A 44 20.48 -29.19 -2.71
C PRO A 44 21.38 -27.96 -2.55
N SER A 45 22.69 -28.19 -2.55
CA SER A 45 23.70 -27.15 -2.33
C SER A 45 24.28 -26.68 -3.66
N PHE A 46 24.43 -25.36 -3.80
CA PHE A 46 24.97 -24.67 -4.97
C PHE A 46 25.76 -23.43 -4.54
N SER A 47 26.46 -22.86 -5.51
CA SER A 47 26.93 -21.47 -5.50
C SER A 47 26.08 -20.68 -6.49
N GLU A 48 25.97 -19.36 -6.33
CA GLU A 48 25.21 -18.50 -7.25
C GLU A 48 25.73 -18.52 -8.70
N ASP A 49 27.03 -18.76 -8.91
CA ASP A 49 27.68 -18.96 -10.23
C ASP A 49 27.51 -20.38 -10.82
N SER A 50 26.85 -21.30 -10.09
CA SER A 50 26.75 -22.71 -10.51
C SER A 50 25.84 -22.86 -11.70
N SER A 51 26.36 -23.24 -12.87
CA SER A 51 25.56 -23.42 -14.10
C SER A 51 25.19 -24.87 -14.44
N ASN A 52 25.67 -25.87 -13.68
CA ASN A 52 25.49 -27.29 -13.98
C ASN A 52 25.02 -28.15 -12.77
N PRO A 53 23.71 -28.19 -12.47
CA PRO A 53 22.64 -27.35 -13.04
C PRO A 53 22.65 -25.91 -12.48
N ASN A 54 22.06 -24.97 -13.22
CA ASN A 54 21.76 -23.62 -12.71
C ASN A 54 20.65 -23.68 -11.64
N PRO A 55 20.84 -23.12 -10.42
CA PRO A 55 19.89 -23.24 -9.33
C PRO A 55 18.62 -22.41 -9.56
N PHE A 56 18.72 -21.25 -10.22
CA PHE A 56 17.60 -20.37 -10.51
C PHE A 56 16.70 -20.93 -11.63
N LEU A 57 17.30 -21.54 -12.65
CA LEU A 57 16.63 -21.95 -13.90
C LEU A 57 16.18 -23.42 -13.90
N ALA A 58 16.98 -24.34 -13.34
CA ALA A 58 16.74 -25.78 -13.44
C ALA A 58 16.02 -26.40 -12.23
N LEU A 59 15.70 -25.60 -11.22
CA LEU A 59 14.94 -25.99 -10.04
C LEU A 59 13.77 -25.03 -9.82
N ARG A 60 12.62 -25.56 -9.42
CA ARG A 60 11.41 -24.77 -9.15
C ARG A 60 10.87 -25.14 -7.77
N LEU A 61 11.05 -24.25 -6.81
CA LEU A 61 10.38 -24.30 -5.51
C LEU A 61 9.06 -23.51 -5.60
N GLN A 62 7.98 -24.13 -5.15
CA GLN A 62 6.66 -23.51 -4.98
C GLN A 62 6.12 -23.87 -3.58
N GLY A 63 5.81 -22.86 -2.76
CA GLY A 63 5.13 -23.02 -1.48
C GLY A 63 3.62 -22.91 -1.67
N ASN A 64 2.89 -24.01 -1.51
CA ASN A 64 1.44 -24.02 -1.67
C ASN A 64 0.79 -23.77 -0.29
N PHE A 65 0.39 -22.53 -0.02
CA PHE A 65 -0.24 -22.13 1.25
C PHE A 65 -1.76 -22.19 1.13
N ARG A 66 -2.39 -22.93 2.05
CA ARG A 66 -3.84 -23.05 2.17
C ARG A 66 -4.32 -22.32 3.40
N SER A 67 -5.18 -21.34 3.17
CA SER A 67 -5.82 -20.49 4.16
C SER A 67 -6.87 -21.24 4.99
N PRO A 68 -7.30 -20.67 6.14
CA PRO A 68 -8.40 -21.18 6.94
C PRO A 68 -9.74 -21.32 6.18
N ASP A 69 -10.03 -20.45 5.20
CA ASP A 69 -11.22 -20.55 4.34
C ASP A 69 -11.07 -21.54 3.17
N GLY A 70 -9.86 -22.01 2.88
CA GLY A 70 -9.59 -22.98 1.81
C GLY A 70 -9.21 -22.41 0.45
N ARG A 71 -8.97 -21.10 0.32
CA ARG A 71 -8.17 -20.53 -0.78
C ARG A 71 -6.75 -21.14 -0.81
N LEU A 72 -6.05 -20.97 -1.93
CA LEU A 72 -4.74 -21.59 -2.17
C LEU A 72 -3.82 -20.60 -2.89
N PHE A 73 -2.69 -20.29 -2.28
CA PHE A 73 -1.65 -19.41 -2.80
C PHE A 73 -0.46 -20.28 -3.23
N SER A 74 -0.03 -20.21 -4.50
CA SER A 74 1.15 -20.92 -5.01
C SER A 74 2.32 -19.94 -5.09
N VAL A 75 3.05 -19.80 -3.99
CA VAL A 75 4.07 -18.76 -3.83
C VAL A 75 5.43 -19.25 -4.34
N PRO A 76 6.03 -18.60 -5.35
CA PRO A 76 7.32 -19.04 -5.88
C PRO A 76 8.43 -18.84 -4.85
N GLY A 77 9.23 -19.88 -4.65
CA GLY A 77 10.45 -19.84 -3.83
C GLY A 77 11.71 -19.72 -4.67
N PHE A 78 12.81 -19.35 -4.02
CA PHE A 78 14.09 -19.04 -4.64
C PHE A 78 15.27 -19.73 -3.92
N PHE A 79 16.42 -19.81 -4.60
CA PHE A 79 17.70 -20.19 -4.00
C PHE A 79 18.31 -18.98 -3.28
N ASP A 80 18.82 -19.19 -2.06
CA ASP A 80 19.31 -18.10 -1.20
C ASP A 80 20.68 -18.40 -0.55
N GLY A 81 21.47 -19.30 -1.15
CA GLY A 81 22.85 -19.53 -0.71
C GLY A 81 22.94 -20.08 0.72
N ASP A 82 23.59 -19.34 1.62
CA ASP A 82 23.63 -19.64 3.07
C ASP A 82 22.39 -19.16 3.84
N GLY A 83 21.46 -18.44 3.18
CA GLY A 83 20.24 -17.87 3.74
C GLY A 83 20.42 -16.49 4.38
N GLN A 84 21.62 -15.91 4.34
CA GLN A 84 22.01 -14.63 4.95
C GLN A 84 22.72 -13.69 3.95
N GLY A 85 22.55 -13.93 2.64
CA GLY A 85 23.21 -13.18 1.56
C GLY A 85 24.56 -13.75 1.12
N GLY A 86 25.01 -14.88 1.67
CA GLY A 86 26.25 -15.55 1.27
C GLY A 86 26.09 -16.38 0.00
N ALA A 87 26.91 -16.07 -1.01
CA ALA A 87 26.99 -16.65 -2.36
C ALA A 87 26.96 -18.18 -2.52
N THR A 88 27.09 -18.96 -1.45
CA THR A 88 27.21 -20.43 -1.51
C THR A 88 26.61 -21.07 -0.28
N GLY A 89 25.76 -22.07 -0.48
CA GLY A 89 25.15 -22.82 0.60
C GLY A 89 24.10 -23.79 0.09
N ASN A 90 23.05 -24.01 0.87
CA ASN A 90 21.97 -24.94 0.54
C ASN A 90 20.59 -24.47 1.04
N VAL A 91 20.43 -23.18 1.34
CA VAL A 91 19.17 -22.60 1.78
C VAL A 91 18.31 -22.23 0.58
N TRP A 92 17.04 -22.62 0.68
CA TRP A 92 15.98 -22.26 -0.26
C TRP A 92 14.86 -21.59 0.52
N LYS A 93 14.34 -20.47 0.01
CA LYS A 93 13.35 -19.66 0.72
C LYS A 93 12.01 -19.58 -0.02
N VAL A 94 10.95 -19.37 0.75
CA VAL A 94 9.67 -18.84 0.28
C VAL A 94 9.27 -17.72 1.24
N ARG A 95 8.90 -16.54 0.70
CA ARG A 95 8.40 -15.41 1.50
C ARG A 95 6.88 -15.35 1.38
N PHE A 96 6.16 -15.48 2.50
CA PHE A 96 4.70 -15.48 2.49
C PHE A 96 4.10 -14.49 3.48
N THR A 97 3.15 -13.68 3.02
CA THR A 97 2.39 -12.73 3.84
C THR A 97 0.94 -13.21 3.97
N PRO A 98 0.48 -13.61 5.18
CA PRO A 98 -0.87 -14.13 5.38
C PRO A 98 -1.92 -13.00 5.44
N ASP A 99 -3.00 -13.19 4.69
CA ASP A 99 -4.11 -12.23 4.59
C ASP A 99 -5.28 -12.53 5.55
N GLN A 100 -5.25 -13.66 6.25
CA GLN A 100 -6.36 -14.17 7.07
C GLN A 100 -5.89 -14.71 8.43
N LEU A 101 -6.64 -14.38 9.49
CA LEU A 101 -6.48 -14.97 10.83
C LEU A 101 -6.85 -16.45 10.85
N GLY A 102 -6.06 -17.28 11.54
CA GLY A 102 -6.39 -18.70 11.74
C GLY A 102 -5.22 -19.66 11.50
N LEU A 103 -5.54 -20.96 11.47
CA LEU A 103 -4.57 -22.02 11.20
C LEU A 103 -4.34 -22.17 9.69
N TRP A 104 -3.16 -21.79 9.23
CA TRP A 104 -2.71 -22.01 7.87
C TRP A 104 -1.98 -23.35 7.74
N THR A 105 -2.10 -23.98 6.57
CA THR A 105 -1.35 -25.19 6.21
C THR A 105 -0.56 -24.95 4.94
N TRP A 106 0.56 -25.64 4.76
CA TRP A 106 1.37 -25.51 3.55
C TRP A 106 1.88 -26.85 3.03
N THR A 107 2.21 -26.90 1.73
CA THR A 107 2.86 -28.04 1.07
C THR A 107 3.90 -27.58 0.05
N LEU A 108 5.12 -28.09 0.13
CA LEU A 108 6.16 -27.79 -0.85
C LEU A 108 6.00 -28.60 -2.13
N ASN A 109 5.90 -27.89 -3.24
CA ASN A 109 6.10 -28.46 -4.57
C ASN A 109 7.49 -28.04 -5.07
N PHE A 110 8.52 -28.80 -4.66
CA PHE A 110 9.90 -28.59 -5.10
C PHE A 110 10.30 -29.62 -6.15
N ARG A 111 10.69 -29.19 -7.36
CA ARG A 111 11.00 -30.06 -8.50
C ARG A 111 12.24 -29.57 -9.26
N SER A 112 12.86 -30.43 -10.06
CA SER A 112 14.01 -30.10 -10.92
C SER A 112 13.91 -30.68 -12.33
N GLY A 113 14.51 -30.00 -13.31
CA GLY A 113 14.49 -30.33 -14.72
C GLY A 113 14.99 -29.19 -15.61
N PRO A 114 15.27 -29.40 -16.90
CA PRO A 114 15.73 -28.33 -17.81
C PRO A 114 14.73 -27.18 -17.85
N ASN A 115 15.19 -25.96 -17.57
CA ASN A 115 14.44 -24.70 -17.55
C ASN A 115 13.14 -24.73 -16.70
N LEU A 116 13.06 -25.65 -15.72
CA LEU A 116 11.82 -25.93 -14.99
C LEU A 116 11.28 -24.74 -14.19
N ALA A 117 12.13 -23.79 -13.79
CA ALA A 117 11.70 -22.59 -13.10
C ALA A 117 10.62 -21.81 -13.86
N LEU A 118 10.66 -21.85 -15.20
CA LEU A 118 9.82 -21.10 -16.13
C LEU A 118 8.56 -21.85 -16.56
N ASP A 119 8.45 -23.13 -16.19
CA ASP A 119 7.28 -23.94 -16.46
C ASP A 119 6.19 -23.63 -15.41
N LEU A 120 4.96 -23.42 -15.85
CA LEU A 120 3.81 -23.15 -14.99
C LEU A 120 3.03 -24.42 -14.61
N ASP A 121 3.28 -25.58 -15.25
CA ASP A 121 2.65 -26.85 -14.87
C ASP A 121 3.22 -27.34 -13.52
N PRO A 122 2.41 -27.39 -12.44
CA PRO A 122 2.88 -27.83 -11.12
C PRO A 122 3.39 -29.28 -11.08
N SER A 123 3.06 -30.10 -12.10
CA SER A 123 3.50 -31.48 -12.25
C SER A 123 4.79 -31.66 -13.05
N ALA A 124 5.27 -30.63 -13.76
CA ALA A 124 6.45 -30.71 -14.63
C ALA A 124 7.75 -31.07 -13.89
N GLY A 125 8.69 -31.72 -14.58
CA GLY A 125 9.97 -32.13 -14.02
C GLY A 125 9.89 -33.19 -12.92
N THR A 126 11.02 -33.44 -12.24
CA THR A 126 11.18 -34.52 -11.25
C THR A 126 11.13 -33.98 -9.82
N PRO A 127 10.42 -34.64 -8.87
CA PRO A 127 10.44 -34.26 -7.45
C PRO A 127 11.85 -34.18 -6.85
N VAL A 128 12.14 -33.10 -6.11
CA VAL A 128 13.37 -33.01 -5.30
C VAL A 128 13.21 -33.88 -4.05
N ASN A 129 13.99 -34.96 -3.97
CA ASN A 129 13.93 -35.94 -2.87
C ASN A 129 14.06 -35.27 -1.49
N GLY A 130 13.20 -35.66 -0.56
CA GLY A 130 13.22 -35.19 0.84
C GLY A 130 12.55 -33.84 1.08
N LEU A 131 12.34 -33.01 0.05
CA LEU A 131 11.64 -31.72 0.16
C LEU A 131 10.29 -31.67 -0.58
N HIS A 132 10.16 -32.36 -1.71
CA HIS A 132 8.88 -32.43 -2.42
C HIS A 132 7.81 -33.14 -1.58
N GLY A 133 6.64 -32.50 -1.44
CA GLY A 133 5.54 -33.02 -0.63
C GLY A 133 5.72 -32.87 0.88
N LEU A 134 6.75 -32.14 1.35
CA LEU A 134 6.80 -31.72 2.76
C LEU A 134 5.61 -30.82 3.09
N THR A 135 5.03 -31.04 4.27
CA THR A 135 3.86 -30.32 4.77
C THR A 135 4.12 -29.71 6.14
N GLY A 136 3.48 -28.58 6.43
CA GLY A 136 3.46 -28.00 7.77
C GLY A 136 2.25 -27.11 7.99
N PHE A 137 2.24 -26.45 9.14
CA PHE A 137 1.20 -25.52 9.55
C PHE A 137 1.79 -24.40 10.42
N PHE A 138 1.08 -23.28 10.49
CA PHE A 138 1.37 -22.16 11.37
C PHE A 138 0.08 -21.44 11.74
N GLN A 139 0.06 -20.79 12.90
CA GLN A 139 -1.09 -20.03 13.38
C GLN A 139 -0.86 -18.53 13.12
N VAL A 140 -1.80 -17.90 12.42
CA VAL A 140 -1.82 -16.44 12.22
C VAL A 140 -2.65 -15.79 13.32
N PHE A 141 -2.08 -14.76 13.95
CA PHE A 141 -2.72 -13.92 14.95
C PHE A 141 -2.90 -12.49 14.41
N ALA A 142 -3.74 -11.69 15.07
CA ALA A 142 -3.90 -10.28 14.73
C ALA A 142 -2.61 -9.49 14.97
N SER A 143 -2.41 -8.45 14.17
CA SER A 143 -1.41 -7.42 14.43
C SER A 143 -1.67 -6.75 15.78
N GLY A 144 -0.61 -6.61 16.59
CA GLY A 144 -0.63 -5.69 17.73
C GLY A 144 -0.59 -4.23 17.23
N GLN A 145 -0.81 -3.29 18.15
CA GLN A 145 -0.76 -1.84 17.86
C GLN A 145 0.64 -1.34 17.42
N GLU A 146 1.66 -2.20 17.42
CA GLU A 146 3.05 -1.90 17.05
C GLU A 146 3.35 -2.15 15.55
N ALA A 147 2.37 -2.55 14.73
CA ALA A 147 2.58 -2.71 13.29
C ALA A 147 2.81 -1.34 12.60
N GLU A 148 3.96 -1.12 11.98
CA GLU A 148 4.26 0.11 11.23
C GLU A 148 3.80 0.02 9.75
N GLY A 149 3.40 1.16 9.19
CA GLY A 149 3.20 1.35 7.75
C GLY A 149 2.14 0.42 7.14
N PHE A 150 2.46 -0.21 6.01
CA PHE A 150 1.51 -1.08 5.31
C PHE A 150 1.34 -2.45 5.97
N HIS A 151 2.21 -2.84 6.89
CA HIS A 151 2.01 -4.04 7.72
C HIS A 151 0.87 -3.90 8.73
N ALA A 152 0.39 -2.68 8.98
CA ALA A 152 -0.82 -2.42 9.75
C ALA A 152 -2.12 -2.57 8.93
N LYS A 153 -2.03 -2.54 7.59
CA LYS A 153 -3.17 -2.35 6.68
C LYS A 153 -3.46 -3.50 5.73
N GLY A 154 -2.48 -4.37 5.48
CA GLY A 154 -2.59 -5.46 4.51
C GLY A 154 -2.31 -5.05 3.07
N PRO A 155 -2.51 -5.97 2.11
CA PRO A 155 -2.21 -5.73 0.70
C PRO A 155 -3.01 -4.55 0.12
N LEU A 156 -2.40 -3.81 -0.80
CA LEU A 156 -2.93 -2.63 -1.48
C LEU A 156 -3.34 -3.00 -2.91
N LEU A 157 -4.65 -3.21 -3.12
CA LEU A 157 -5.19 -3.79 -4.35
C LEU A 157 -6.14 -2.82 -5.06
N HIS A 158 -6.49 -3.12 -6.31
CA HIS A 158 -7.53 -2.42 -7.05
C HIS A 158 -8.91 -3.03 -6.74
N ASP A 159 -9.90 -2.19 -6.42
CA ASP A 159 -11.26 -2.62 -6.04
C ASP A 159 -12.31 -2.39 -7.14
N GLY A 160 -11.88 -2.10 -8.37
CA GLY A 160 -12.75 -1.62 -9.46
C GLY A 160 -13.09 -0.13 -9.39
N GLY A 161 -12.52 0.60 -8.41
CA GLY A 161 -12.62 2.05 -8.27
C GLY A 161 -11.45 2.83 -8.86
N TYR A 162 -11.45 4.15 -8.62
CA TYR A 162 -10.39 5.08 -9.07
C TYR A 162 -9.24 5.25 -8.06
N TYR A 163 -9.20 4.42 -7.01
CA TYR A 163 -8.20 4.48 -5.95
C TYR A 163 -7.86 3.06 -5.53
N LEU A 164 -6.60 2.78 -5.24
CA LEU A 164 -6.21 1.52 -4.61
C LEU A 164 -6.72 1.49 -3.16
N ARG A 165 -6.96 0.30 -2.62
CA ARG A 165 -7.48 0.09 -1.26
C ARG A 165 -6.68 -0.98 -0.53
N PHE A 166 -6.36 -0.70 0.73
CA PHE A 166 -5.79 -1.66 1.66
C PHE A 166 -6.85 -2.67 2.15
N ALA A 167 -6.41 -3.86 2.58
CA ALA A 167 -7.30 -4.87 3.15
C ALA A 167 -8.04 -4.43 4.45
N ASP A 168 -7.53 -3.42 5.16
CA ASP A 168 -8.24 -2.75 6.28
C ASP A 168 -9.41 -1.85 5.85
N GLY A 169 -9.58 -1.63 4.54
CA GLY A 169 -10.61 -0.79 3.93
C GLY A 169 -10.17 0.63 3.57
N THR A 170 -9.01 1.09 4.05
CA THR A 170 -8.44 2.42 3.80
C THR A 170 -8.12 2.60 2.32
N THR A 171 -8.57 3.70 1.71
CA THR A 171 -8.16 4.07 0.35
C THR A 171 -6.81 4.78 0.35
N PHE A 172 -6.04 4.56 -0.70
CA PHE A 172 -4.72 5.14 -0.92
C PHE A 172 -4.78 6.21 -2.02
N LEU A 173 -4.12 7.34 -1.76
CA LEU A 173 -3.96 8.46 -2.69
C LEU A 173 -2.45 8.63 -2.94
N LYS A 174 -1.96 8.37 -4.15
CA LYS A 174 -0.53 8.38 -4.44
C LYS A 174 0.01 9.81 -4.55
N GLY A 175 1.08 10.07 -3.80
CA GLY A 175 1.93 11.25 -3.89
C GLY A 175 3.38 10.79 -3.67
N GLY A 176 4.07 10.45 -4.76
CA GLY A 176 5.39 9.82 -4.73
C GLY A 176 6.53 10.72 -5.24
N THR A 177 7.74 10.15 -5.33
CA THR A 177 8.83 10.70 -6.16
C THR A 177 9.12 9.74 -7.31
N ASP A 178 9.43 10.31 -8.47
CA ASP A 178 9.78 9.55 -9.68
C ASP A 178 11.32 9.46 -9.82
N SER A 179 12.00 10.60 -9.68
CA SER A 179 13.46 10.64 -9.62
C SER A 179 14.00 10.36 -8.21
N PRO A 180 15.21 9.77 -8.08
CA PRO A 180 15.98 9.13 -9.14
C PRO A 180 15.40 7.73 -9.41
N GLU A 181 15.05 7.44 -10.66
CA GLU A 181 14.49 6.12 -11.04
C GLU A 181 15.51 4.99 -10.85
N ASN A 182 16.80 5.29 -11.01
CA ASN A 182 17.90 4.42 -10.63
C ASN A 182 18.20 4.45 -9.10
N PHE A 183 17.20 4.64 -8.23
CA PHE A 183 17.33 4.67 -6.75
C PHE A 183 18.15 3.50 -6.17
N LEU A 184 18.19 2.35 -6.87
CA LEU A 184 18.93 1.16 -6.48
C LEU A 184 20.41 1.14 -6.94
N ALA A 185 20.90 2.17 -7.65
CA ALA A 185 22.29 2.38 -8.05
C ALA A 185 23.19 2.86 -6.89
N TYR A 186 22.94 2.30 -5.71
CA TYR A 186 23.51 2.71 -4.44
C TYR A 186 24.89 2.09 -4.21
N ASP A 187 25.90 2.94 -3.94
CA ASP A 187 27.30 2.49 -3.78
C ASP A 187 27.53 1.65 -2.50
N GLY A 188 26.56 1.68 -1.58
CA GLY A 188 26.49 0.82 -0.42
C GLY A 188 26.02 -0.62 -0.71
N PHE A 189 25.54 -0.94 -1.91
CA PHE A 189 25.15 -2.31 -2.28
C PHE A 189 26.32 -3.14 -2.84
N ASP A 190 26.27 -4.44 -2.57
CA ASP A 190 27.21 -5.43 -3.10
C ASP A 190 26.95 -5.60 -4.61
N GLY A 191 28.01 -5.88 -5.38
CA GLY A 191 27.94 -6.09 -6.83
C GLY A 191 27.50 -4.87 -7.66
N THR A 192 27.43 -3.66 -7.09
CA THR A 192 27.02 -2.43 -7.80
C THR A 192 28.25 -1.66 -8.30
N TYR A 193 28.25 -1.26 -9.57
CA TYR A 193 29.35 -0.56 -10.24
C TYR A 193 28.82 0.18 -11.49
N GLY A 194 29.71 0.71 -12.34
CA GLY A 194 29.32 1.51 -13.51
C GLY A 194 29.35 3.01 -13.18
N PRO A 195 28.42 3.82 -13.73
CA PRO A 195 28.21 5.21 -13.31
C PRO A 195 27.67 5.37 -11.88
N ALA A 196 27.16 4.28 -11.28
CA ALA A 196 26.60 4.16 -9.93
C ALA A 196 27.18 5.19 -8.94
N SER A 197 26.35 6.17 -8.59
CA SER A 197 26.78 7.38 -7.88
C SER A 197 26.05 7.65 -6.57
N HIS A 198 24.99 6.89 -6.26
CA HIS A 198 24.15 7.21 -5.12
C HIS A 198 24.82 6.88 -3.79
N GLN A 199 24.97 7.90 -2.96
CA GLN A 199 25.40 7.79 -1.56
C GLN A 199 24.29 8.22 -0.60
N PHE A 200 23.35 9.05 -1.06
CA PHE A 200 22.33 9.73 -0.25
C PHE A 200 22.95 10.32 1.03
N ALA A 201 24.17 10.85 0.92
CA ALA A 201 24.96 11.31 2.06
C ALA A 201 24.25 12.41 2.90
N PRO A 202 23.46 13.34 2.31
CA PRO A 202 22.61 14.28 3.04
C PRO A 202 21.51 13.62 3.89
N HIS A 203 21.21 12.34 3.67
CA HIS A 203 20.18 11.58 4.37
C HIS A 203 20.71 10.62 5.45
N VAL A 204 22.03 10.47 5.59
CA VAL A 204 22.63 9.69 6.70
C VAL A 204 22.24 10.24 8.09
N GLN A 205 21.84 11.52 8.17
CA GLN A 205 21.29 12.15 9.39
C GLN A 205 19.84 11.72 9.73
N ASP A 206 19.09 11.20 8.77
CA ASP A 206 17.68 10.81 8.92
C ASP A 206 17.52 9.35 9.38
N TRP A 207 18.59 8.54 9.29
CA TRP A 207 18.67 7.17 9.80
C TRP A 207 18.58 7.13 11.34
N ARG A 208 17.79 6.20 11.91
CA ARG A 208 17.50 6.13 13.35
C ARG A 208 17.95 4.79 13.95
N SER A 209 18.21 4.79 15.26
CA SER A 209 18.57 3.56 15.99
C SER A 209 17.40 2.56 15.96
N GLY A 210 17.58 1.41 15.29
CA GLY A 210 16.53 0.41 15.06
C GLY A 210 16.09 0.32 13.59
N ASP A 211 16.59 1.20 12.74
CA ASP A 211 16.51 1.03 11.28
C ASP A 211 17.58 0.04 10.78
N PRO A 212 17.34 -0.65 9.66
CA PRO A 212 18.32 -1.57 9.09
C PRO A 212 19.60 -0.85 8.66
N ASP A 213 20.69 -1.58 8.70
CA ASP A 213 22.03 -1.16 8.31
C ASP A 213 22.86 -2.44 8.02
N TRP A 214 23.86 -2.33 7.16
CA TRP A 214 24.81 -3.39 6.85
C TRP A 214 26.22 -2.80 6.70
N GLY A 215 27.25 -3.64 6.62
CA GLY A 215 28.62 -3.16 6.37
C GLY A 215 29.21 -2.21 7.42
N ASN A 216 28.59 -2.08 8.61
CA ASN A 216 28.90 -1.06 9.62
C ASN A 216 28.71 0.38 9.07
N GLY A 217 27.52 0.67 8.54
CA GLY A 217 27.11 2.01 8.11
C GLY A 217 26.80 2.14 6.62
N GLN A 218 26.99 1.08 5.82
CA GLN A 218 26.78 1.11 4.37
C GLN A 218 25.30 1.24 3.99
N GLY A 219 24.34 0.94 4.88
CA GLY A 219 22.91 1.07 4.57
C GLY A 219 22.31 2.45 4.85
N LYS A 220 23.05 3.34 5.53
CA LYS A 220 22.43 4.50 6.21
C LYS A 220 21.95 5.62 5.30
N GLY A 221 22.55 5.77 4.11
CA GLY A 221 22.12 6.79 3.15
C GLY A 221 20.74 6.46 2.61
N ILE A 222 20.59 5.31 1.93
CA ILE A 222 19.35 4.90 1.29
C ILE A 222 18.20 4.69 2.29
N ILE A 223 18.47 4.09 3.46
CA ILE A 223 17.48 3.94 4.53
C ILE A 223 17.09 5.28 5.16
N GLY A 224 18.06 6.21 5.28
CA GLY A 224 17.79 7.59 5.70
C GLY A 224 16.92 8.35 4.69
N ALA A 225 17.12 8.14 3.39
CA ALA A 225 16.32 8.78 2.35
C ALA A 225 14.85 8.37 2.43
N LEU A 226 14.56 7.07 2.62
CA LEU A 226 13.21 6.57 2.86
C LEU A 226 12.57 7.16 4.13
N ASN A 227 13.34 7.28 5.23
CA ASN A 227 12.90 7.95 6.46
C ASN A 227 12.54 9.43 6.20
N TYR A 228 13.36 10.16 5.43
CA TYR A 228 13.10 11.56 5.10
C TYR A 228 11.83 11.71 4.25
N LEU A 229 11.74 11.00 3.12
CA LEU A 229 10.60 11.03 2.20
C LEU A 229 9.26 10.76 2.93
N SER A 230 9.22 9.69 3.72
CA SER A 230 8.08 9.35 4.58
C SER A 230 7.74 10.48 5.56
N SER A 231 8.75 11.11 6.18
CA SER A 231 8.53 12.19 7.16
C SER A 231 7.99 13.49 6.56
N VAL A 232 8.18 13.74 5.27
CA VAL A 232 7.58 14.88 4.53
C VAL A 232 6.31 14.50 3.76
N GLY A 233 5.79 13.27 3.97
CA GLY A 233 4.50 12.83 3.47
C GLY A 233 4.50 12.18 2.09
N VAL A 234 5.67 11.98 1.47
CA VAL A 234 5.81 11.13 0.27
C VAL A 234 5.42 9.70 0.66
N ASN A 235 4.55 9.07 -0.15
CA ASN A 235 4.01 7.73 0.14
C ASN A 235 4.21 6.72 -0.99
N SER A 236 5.04 7.04 -1.99
CA SER A 236 5.38 6.16 -3.10
C SER A 236 6.76 6.49 -3.66
N ILE A 237 7.45 5.48 -4.18
CA ILE A 237 8.73 5.63 -4.90
C ILE A 237 8.67 4.82 -6.19
N TYR A 238 9.02 5.47 -7.30
CA TYR A 238 9.37 4.82 -8.56
C TYR A 238 10.80 4.30 -8.47
N CYS A 239 11.06 3.07 -8.92
CA CYS A 239 12.44 2.63 -9.15
C CYS A 239 12.56 1.49 -10.17
N LEU A 240 13.55 1.61 -11.05
CA LEU A 240 14.02 0.56 -11.95
C LEU A 240 14.64 -0.59 -11.14
N LEU A 241 14.30 -1.83 -11.51
CA LEU A 241 14.98 -3.04 -11.05
C LEU A 241 16.09 -3.50 -12.01
N MET A 242 16.18 -2.91 -13.22
CA MET A 242 17.21 -3.20 -14.21
C MET A 242 17.34 -2.06 -15.25
N ASN A 243 18.49 -1.40 -15.32
CA ASN A 243 18.80 -0.35 -16.30
C ASN A 243 20.09 -0.62 -17.15
N ILE A 244 20.39 -1.91 -17.37
CA ILE A 244 21.50 -2.36 -18.21
C ILE A 244 21.27 -1.89 -19.66
N GLY A 245 22.26 -1.30 -20.30
CA GLY A 245 22.11 -0.69 -21.63
C GLY A 245 21.25 0.59 -21.63
N GLY A 246 20.91 1.08 -20.44
CA GLY A 246 20.16 2.30 -20.17
C GLY A 246 20.91 3.60 -20.38
N ASP A 247 20.40 4.67 -19.77
CA ASP A 247 21.17 5.91 -19.61
C ASP A 247 21.94 5.96 -18.27
N GLY A 248 21.40 5.34 -17.20
CA GLY A 248 22.05 5.18 -15.89
C GLY A 248 23.11 4.06 -15.83
N GLN A 249 22.82 2.88 -16.40
CA GLN A 249 23.78 1.76 -16.53
C GLN A 249 24.40 1.31 -15.19
N ASP A 250 23.58 1.22 -14.14
CA ASP A 250 24.03 1.09 -12.74
C ASP A 250 23.11 0.25 -11.81
N VAL A 251 22.02 -0.32 -12.34
CA VAL A 251 21.05 -1.18 -11.64
C VAL A 251 20.85 -2.50 -12.37
N TRP A 252 21.02 -3.62 -11.65
CA TRP A 252 20.70 -4.97 -12.12
C TRP A 252 20.62 -5.96 -10.95
N PRO A 253 19.92 -7.10 -11.10
CA PRO A 253 19.85 -8.16 -10.09
C PRO A 253 20.91 -9.27 -10.26
N TYR A 254 21.73 -9.22 -11.31
CA TYR A 254 22.67 -10.29 -11.73
C TYR A 254 24.06 -10.18 -11.08
N LEU A 255 24.85 -11.27 -11.15
CA LEU A 255 26.20 -11.33 -10.57
C LEU A 255 27.24 -10.43 -11.25
N GLY A 256 27.05 -10.14 -12.54
CA GLY A 256 27.99 -9.33 -13.31
C GLY A 256 27.59 -9.24 -14.78
N VAL A 257 27.53 -8.01 -15.26
CA VAL A 257 27.15 -7.63 -16.63
C VAL A 257 28.11 -6.57 -17.16
N ASP A 258 28.21 -6.42 -18.48
CA ASP A 258 28.60 -5.14 -19.08
C ASP A 258 27.40 -4.19 -18.97
N PRO A 259 27.49 -3.09 -18.21
CA PRO A 259 26.34 -2.21 -17.98
C PRO A 259 25.87 -1.46 -19.23
N SER A 260 26.64 -1.46 -20.32
CA SER A 260 26.24 -0.84 -21.58
C SER A 260 25.36 -1.73 -22.47
N GLY A 261 25.07 -2.97 -22.03
CA GLY A 261 24.22 -3.95 -22.71
C GLY A 261 24.98 -4.76 -23.76
N ASP A 262 25.28 -6.01 -23.44
CA ASP A 262 25.95 -6.97 -24.35
C ASP A 262 25.13 -8.28 -24.41
N PRO A 263 24.77 -8.81 -25.59
CA PRO A 263 24.14 -10.12 -25.76
C PRO A 263 24.94 -11.34 -25.25
N LEU A 264 26.06 -11.13 -24.55
CA LEU A 264 26.86 -12.12 -23.83
C LEU A 264 26.75 -11.97 -22.28
N ASN A 265 25.93 -11.05 -21.77
CA ASN A 265 25.65 -10.87 -20.34
C ASN A 265 25.00 -12.11 -19.72
N ASP A 266 25.29 -12.36 -18.43
CA ASP A 266 24.76 -13.54 -17.71
C ASP A 266 23.46 -13.21 -16.97
N ASN A 267 22.39 -13.04 -17.74
CA ASN A 267 21.04 -12.76 -17.25
C ASN A 267 20.34 -13.99 -16.64
N LEU A 268 21.11 -15.02 -16.24
CA LEU A 268 20.64 -16.29 -15.69
C LEU A 268 21.16 -16.60 -14.28
N HIS A 269 22.12 -15.83 -13.75
CA HIS A 269 22.64 -16.01 -12.39
C HIS A 269 22.54 -14.70 -11.57
N PHE A 270 21.93 -14.79 -10.37
CA PHE A 270 21.48 -13.64 -9.58
C PHE A 270 22.36 -13.41 -8.35
N ASP A 271 22.61 -12.13 -8.03
CA ASP A 271 23.40 -11.71 -6.86
C ASP A 271 22.57 -11.85 -5.58
N LEU A 272 22.89 -12.86 -4.77
CA LEU A 272 22.18 -13.16 -3.54
C LEU A 272 22.44 -12.12 -2.45
N SER A 273 23.59 -11.46 -2.48
CA SER A 273 23.99 -10.43 -1.51
C SER A 273 23.24 -9.13 -1.76
N LYS A 274 23.28 -8.62 -3.00
CA LYS A 274 22.53 -7.45 -3.47
C LYS A 274 21.03 -7.62 -3.27
N LEU A 275 20.45 -8.75 -3.69
CA LEU A 275 19.00 -8.99 -3.57
C LEU A 275 18.54 -9.19 -2.11
N THR A 276 19.46 -9.56 -1.20
CA THR A 276 19.20 -9.52 0.25
C THR A 276 19.15 -8.08 0.75
N GLN A 277 20.09 -7.22 0.34
CA GLN A 277 20.14 -5.81 0.71
C GLN A 277 18.94 -5.02 0.15
N TRP A 278 18.55 -5.24 -1.12
CA TRP A 278 17.34 -4.68 -1.71
C TRP A 278 16.09 -5.03 -0.88
N ASN A 279 15.98 -6.26 -0.38
CA ASN A 279 14.85 -6.64 0.46
C ASN A 279 14.83 -5.91 1.82
N LEU A 280 15.99 -5.56 2.40
CA LEU A 280 16.03 -4.74 3.61
C LEU A 280 15.51 -3.32 3.36
N VAL A 281 15.82 -2.75 2.19
CA VAL A 281 15.35 -1.43 1.76
C VAL A 281 13.85 -1.45 1.48
N PHE A 282 13.34 -2.41 0.69
CA PHE A 282 11.92 -2.54 0.39
C PHE A 282 11.08 -2.86 1.64
N HIS A 283 11.52 -3.78 2.50
CA HIS A 283 10.83 -4.05 3.77
C HIS A 283 10.80 -2.81 4.68
N HIS A 284 11.87 -2.01 4.69
CA HIS A 284 11.86 -0.73 5.41
C HIS A 284 10.87 0.28 4.79
N ALA A 285 10.81 0.38 3.46
CA ALA A 285 9.85 1.22 2.75
C ALA A 285 8.39 0.88 3.13
N GLN A 286 8.06 -0.41 3.23
CA GLN A 286 6.74 -0.88 3.70
C GLN A 286 6.42 -0.42 5.14
N ARG A 287 7.38 -0.52 6.07
CA ARG A 287 7.22 0.03 7.44
C ARG A 287 7.01 1.56 7.42
N LYS A 288 7.61 2.27 6.47
CA LYS A 288 7.49 3.73 6.32
C LYS A 288 6.32 4.18 5.45
N GLY A 289 5.46 3.25 5.03
CA GLY A 289 4.24 3.55 4.27
C GLY A 289 4.51 4.04 2.86
N LEU A 290 5.59 3.57 2.25
CA LEU A 290 6.00 3.87 0.88
C LEU A 290 5.58 2.72 -0.04
N LEU A 291 4.76 3.05 -1.04
CA LEU A 291 4.42 2.19 -2.17
C LEU A 291 5.66 1.98 -3.04
N LEU A 292 5.87 0.74 -3.45
CA LEU A 292 6.96 0.33 -4.35
C LEU A 292 6.42 0.29 -5.78
N ASN A 293 6.64 1.34 -6.57
CA ASN A 293 6.34 1.34 -8.00
C ASN A 293 7.55 0.77 -8.74
N LEU A 294 7.58 -0.56 -8.88
CA LEU A 294 8.76 -1.32 -9.32
C LEU A 294 8.76 -1.52 -10.84
N VAL A 295 9.76 -0.95 -11.50
CA VAL A 295 9.84 -0.85 -12.95
C VAL A 295 10.77 -1.93 -13.50
N LEU A 296 10.23 -2.79 -14.35
CA LEU A 296 10.88 -4.04 -14.77
C LEU A 296 11.78 -3.87 -15.99
N ASN A 297 11.62 -2.82 -16.78
CA ASN A 297 12.36 -2.56 -18.01
C ASN A 297 12.41 -1.04 -18.27
N GLU A 298 13.45 -0.56 -18.91
CA GLU A 298 13.70 0.85 -19.24
C GLU A 298 13.39 1.13 -20.73
N ALA A 299 13.41 2.38 -21.13
CA ALA A 299 13.17 2.88 -22.47
C ALA A 299 14.16 2.37 -23.52
N GLU A 300 15.43 2.27 -23.14
CA GLU A 300 16.57 2.22 -24.05
C GLU A 300 16.64 0.96 -24.92
N ALA A 301 17.04 1.12 -26.18
CA ALA A 301 17.04 0.04 -27.16
C ALA A 301 17.98 -1.12 -26.84
N ALA A 302 18.98 -0.91 -25.97
CA ALA A 302 19.81 -1.97 -25.43
C ALA A 302 19.12 -2.63 -24.22
N ASN A 303 18.62 -1.87 -23.24
CA ASN A 303 17.85 -2.42 -22.11
C ASN A 303 16.66 -3.29 -22.53
N LYS A 304 15.84 -2.80 -23.48
CA LYS A 304 14.72 -3.57 -24.03
C LYS A 304 15.17 -4.89 -24.66
N ARG A 305 16.38 -4.96 -25.22
CA ARG A 305 16.96 -6.17 -25.86
C ARG A 305 17.76 -7.07 -24.93
N GLU A 306 18.19 -6.55 -23.78
CA GLU A 306 19.03 -7.23 -22.79
C GLU A 306 18.48 -8.60 -22.39
N LEU A 307 17.14 -8.71 -22.29
CA LEU A 307 16.45 -9.96 -22.02
C LEU A 307 15.76 -10.46 -23.30
N ASP A 308 16.27 -11.58 -23.84
CA ASP A 308 15.75 -12.32 -24.99
C ASP A 308 15.53 -11.50 -26.30
N ASP A 309 16.35 -10.48 -26.57
CA ASP A 309 16.17 -9.52 -27.69
C ASP A 309 14.79 -8.81 -27.69
N GLY A 310 14.22 -8.60 -26.49
CA GLY A 310 12.90 -7.99 -26.28
C GLY A 310 11.74 -8.97 -26.17
N LEU A 311 12.00 -10.28 -26.30
CA LEU A 311 10.95 -11.30 -26.22
C LEU A 311 10.65 -11.72 -24.78
N LEU A 312 9.53 -12.42 -24.60
CA LEU A 312 9.21 -13.13 -23.36
C LEU A 312 9.80 -14.56 -23.40
N GLY A 313 11.13 -14.64 -23.43
CA GLY A 313 11.88 -15.87 -23.67
C GLY A 313 12.24 -16.65 -22.41
N VAL A 314 13.54 -16.88 -22.17
CA VAL A 314 14.11 -17.58 -21.01
C VAL A 314 14.53 -16.59 -19.93
N GLU A 315 15.23 -15.53 -20.31
CA GLU A 315 15.84 -14.54 -19.41
C GLU A 315 14.76 -13.66 -18.79
N ARG A 316 13.90 -13.04 -19.60
CA ARG A 316 12.78 -12.20 -19.13
C ARG A 316 11.84 -12.97 -18.20
N LYS A 317 11.60 -14.25 -18.51
CA LYS A 317 10.77 -15.14 -17.68
C LYS A 317 11.42 -15.55 -16.37
N LEU A 318 12.75 -15.69 -16.34
CA LEU A 318 13.48 -16.01 -15.11
C LEU A 318 13.58 -14.79 -14.20
N TYR A 319 13.88 -13.63 -14.78
CA TYR A 319 13.92 -12.34 -14.12
C TYR A 319 12.60 -12.00 -13.43
N TYR A 320 11.46 -12.00 -14.16
CA TYR A 320 10.15 -11.75 -13.56
C TYR A 320 9.84 -12.75 -12.43
N ARG A 321 10.21 -14.03 -12.61
CA ARG A 321 10.03 -15.06 -11.57
C ARG A 321 10.84 -14.78 -10.31
N GLU A 322 12.12 -14.42 -10.42
CA GLU A 322 12.95 -14.12 -9.26
C GLU A 322 12.53 -12.81 -8.58
N MET A 323 12.11 -11.78 -9.33
CA MET A 323 11.58 -10.54 -8.74
C MET A 323 10.30 -10.81 -7.94
N VAL A 324 9.34 -11.56 -8.49
CA VAL A 324 8.13 -11.97 -7.78
C VAL A 324 8.46 -12.83 -6.56
N ALA A 325 9.29 -13.88 -6.72
CA ALA A 325 9.68 -14.79 -5.63
C ALA A 325 10.37 -14.07 -4.47
N ARG A 326 11.15 -13.02 -4.76
CA ARG A 326 11.91 -12.27 -3.75
C ARG A 326 11.13 -11.11 -3.16
N PHE A 327 10.22 -10.45 -3.90
CA PHE A 327 9.64 -9.16 -3.50
C PHE A 327 8.10 -9.07 -3.47
N ALA A 328 7.35 -9.97 -4.14
CA ALA A 328 5.88 -9.91 -4.16
C ALA A 328 5.20 -10.14 -2.78
N HIS A 329 5.95 -10.40 -1.72
CA HIS A 329 5.42 -10.53 -0.36
C HIS A 329 5.17 -9.18 0.34
N HIS A 330 5.60 -8.06 -0.26
CA HIS A 330 5.35 -6.71 0.24
C HIS A 330 3.88 -6.32 -0.01
N ASN A 331 3.26 -5.59 0.92
CA ASN A 331 1.83 -5.30 0.87
C ASN A 331 1.45 -4.19 -0.13
N GLY A 332 2.30 -3.16 -0.26
CA GLY A 332 2.11 -2.05 -1.18
C GLY A 332 3.17 -2.07 -2.27
N LEU A 333 2.83 -2.71 -3.38
CA LEU A 333 3.68 -2.87 -4.56
C LEU A 333 2.84 -2.67 -5.82
N VAL A 334 3.43 -2.05 -6.84
CA VAL A 334 2.93 -1.98 -8.22
C VAL A 334 4.01 -2.55 -9.13
N TRP A 335 3.61 -3.38 -10.10
CA TRP A 335 4.50 -3.81 -11.18
C TRP A 335 4.33 -2.92 -12.40
N ASN A 336 5.33 -2.09 -12.70
CA ASN A 336 5.41 -1.36 -13.95
C ASN A 336 6.24 -2.16 -14.96
N LEU A 337 5.61 -2.59 -16.06
CA LEU A 337 6.20 -3.56 -17.00
C LEU A 337 7.38 -3.01 -17.80
N CYS A 338 7.34 -1.71 -18.10
CA CYS A 338 8.36 -1.00 -18.87
C CYS A 338 8.15 0.51 -18.75
N GLU A 339 9.25 1.25 -18.63
CA GLU A 339 9.36 2.71 -18.81
C GLU A 339 9.53 3.05 -20.31
N GLU A 340 8.97 4.20 -20.73
CA GLU A 340 8.77 4.64 -22.12
C GLU A 340 8.53 3.47 -23.13
N TYR A 341 7.57 2.57 -22.87
CA TYR A 341 7.53 1.26 -23.55
C TYR A 341 7.46 1.31 -25.09
N ASP A 342 6.94 2.42 -25.62
CA ASP A 342 6.63 2.72 -27.01
C ASP A 342 7.70 3.55 -27.75
N ILE A 343 8.82 3.92 -27.11
CA ILE A 343 9.97 4.56 -27.76
C ILE A 343 11.16 3.58 -27.95
N LYS A 344 12.24 4.03 -28.61
CA LYS A 344 13.59 3.42 -28.63
C LYS A 344 13.59 1.87 -28.70
N HIS A 345 12.90 1.28 -29.68
CA HIS A 345 12.45 -0.13 -29.74
C HIS A 345 11.08 -0.33 -29.05
N PRO A 346 9.99 0.19 -29.65
CA PRO A 346 8.64 0.00 -29.12
C PRO A 346 8.26 -1.47 -28.97
N PHE A 347 7.74 -1.84 -27.81
CA PHE A 347 6.93 -3.03 -27.65
C PHE A 347 5.51 -2.77 -28.18
N THR A 348 4.90 -3.76 -28.83
CA THR A 348 3.48 -3.68 -29.21
C THR A 348 2.58 -3.87 -27.98
N PRO A 349 1.33 -3.38 -28.00
CA PRO A 349 0.38 -3.65 -26.92
C PRO A 349 0.26 -5.14 -26.60
N GLU A 350 0.20 -6.00 -27.61
CA GLU A 350 0.12 -7.46 -27.44
C GLU A 350 1.34 -8.09 -26.75
N GLU A 351 2.54 -7.52 -26.92
CA GLU A 351 3.74 -7.93 -26.18
C GLU A 351 3.62 -7.54 -24.71
N ILE A 352 3.22 -6.30 -24.40
CA ILE A 352 2.94 -5.84 -23.03
C ILE A 352 1.83 -6.67 -22.36
N ARG A 353 0.75 -7.03 -23.08
CA ARG A 353 -0.28 -7.96 -22.57
C ARG A 353 0.32 -9.30 -22.19
N SER A 354 1.21 -9.86 -23.01
CA SER A 354 1.88 -11.13 -22.73
C SER A 354 2.83 -11.07 -21.52
N PHE A 355 3.47 -9.92 -21.30
CA PHE A 355 4.33 -9.68 -20.13
C PHE A 355 3.47 -9.66 -18.86
N ALA A 356 2.33 -8.95 -18.88
CA ALA A 356 1.34 -8.93 -17.81
C ALA A 356 0.72 -10.32 -17.54
N ASP A 357 0.29 -11.05 -18.56
CA ASP A 357 -0.28 -12.41 -18.44
C ASP A 357 0.69 -13.36 -17.69
N TYR A 358 1.98 -13.30 -18.00
CA TYR A 358 2.98 -14.16 -17.35
C TYR A 358 3.35 -13.68 -15.95
N LEU A 359 3.36 -12.37 -15.69
CA LEU A 359 3.63 -11.82 -14.36
C LEU A 359 2.48 -12.12 -13.38
N ALA A 360 1.23 -11.93 -13.80
CA ALA A 360 0.05 -12.31 -13.03
C ALA A 360 -0.06 -13.83 -12.81
N ALA A 361 0.48 -14.65 -13.70
CA ALA A 361 0.58 -16.10 -13.51
C ALA A 361 1.68 -16.53 -12.50
N LEU A 362 2.52 -15.60 -12.05
CA LEU A 362 3.56 -15.81 -11.05
C LEU A 362 3.21 -15.22 -9.68
N ASP A 363 2.59 -14.04 -9.64
CA ASP A 363 2.26 -13.31 -8.41
C ASP A 363 0.96 -13.85 -7.76
N PRO A 364 1.02 -14.47 -6.57
CA PRO A 364 -0.15 -15.04 -5.92
C PRO A 364 -0.97 -14.02 -5.10
N TYR A 365 -0.62 -12.74 -5.12
CA TYR A 365 -1.21 -11.69 -4.27
C TYR A 365 -2.03 -10.63 -5.05
N ASP A 366 -2.12 -10.73 -6.38
CA ASP A 366 -2.94 -9.87 -7.25
C ASP A 366 -2.50 -8.38 -7.28
N HIS A 367 -1.19 -8.14 -7.21
CA HIS A 367 -0.63 -6.77 -7.21
C HIS A 367 -1.00 -5.97 -8.46
N PRO A 368 -1.30 -4.66 -8.31
CA PRO A 368 -1.53 -3.76 -9.43
C PRO A 368 -0.44 -3.81 -10.51
N ILE A 369 -0.84 -3.97 -11.77
CA ILE A 369 0.05 -3.94 -12.94
C ILE A 369 -0.21 -2.68 -13.77
N THR A 370 0.85 -2.08 -14.32
CA THR A 370 0.82 -0.90 -15.20
C THR A 370 1.92 -0.96 -16.27
N VAL A 371 1.93 0.02 -17.18
CA VAL A 371 3.03 0.30 -18.12
C VAL A 371 3.15 1.82 -18.30
N HIS A 372 4.37 2.34 -18.37
CA HIS A 372 4.67 3.77 -18.59
C HIS A 372 5.07 4.03 -20.05
N GLN A 373 4.59 5.13 -20.63
CA GLN A 373 4.65 5.41 -22.09
C GLN A 373 5.30 6.77 -22.37
N PHE A 374 5.92 6.95 -23.54
CA PHE A 374 6.49 8.23 -23.98
C PHE A 374 5.56 9.07 -24.86
N GLU A 375 4.92 8.44 -25.83
CA GLU A 375 4.09 9.15 -26.80
C GLU A 375 2.77 9.62 -26.15
N ASP A 376 1.94 10.33 -26.90
CA ASP A 376 0.61 10.76 -26.46
C ASP A 376 -0.19 9.56 -25.86
N PRO A 377 -0.59 9.58 -24.58
CA PRO A 377 -1.28 8.46 -23.95
C PRO A 377 -2.61 8.14 -24.66
N MET A 378 -3.21 9.11 -25.38
CA MET A 378 -4.40 8.89 -26.21
C MET A 378 -4.13 7.90 -27.36
N ILE A 379 -2.88 7.78 -27.81
CA ILE A 379 -2.43 6.82 -28.81
C ILE A 379 -2.01 5.52 -28.11
N SER A 380 -1.09 5.62 -27.14
CA SER A 380 -0.39 4.44 -26.60
C SER A 380 -1.17 3.69 -25.51
N TRP A 381 -1.93 4.40 -24.66
CA TRP A 381 -2.66 3.79 -23.55
C TRP A 381 -4.12 3.42 -23.87
N THR A 382 -4.74 4.05 -24.88
CA THR A 382 -6.06 3.67 -25.41
C THR A 382 -6.22 2.16 -25.72
N PRO A 383 -5.22 1.45 -26.30
CA PRO A 383 -5.22 -0.01 -26.46
C PRO A 383 -5.40 -0.87 -25.20
N PHE A 384 -5.30 -0.31 -23.99
CA PHE A 384 -5.48 -1.01 -22.70
C PHE A 384 -6.77 -0.60 -21.97
N LEU A 385 -7.59 0.29 -22.53
CA LEU A 385 -8.87 0.68 -21.93
C LEU A 385 -9.86 -0.50 -21.89
N GLY A 386 -10.33 -0.85 -20.68
CA GLY A 386 -11.22 -1.99 -20.47
C GLY A 386 -10.49 -3.34 -20.36
N ASP A 387 -9.15 -3.33 -20.30
CA ASP A 387 -8.32 -4.53 -20.21
C ASP A 387 -7.97 -4.82 -18.73
N ASP A 388 -8.48 -5.93 -18.19
CA ASP A 388 -8.48 -6.23 -16.74
C ASP A 388 -7.10 -6.57 -16.17
N ARG A 389 -6.12 -6.87 -17.02
CA ARG A 389 -4.70 -7.01 -16.67
C ARG A 389 -4.04 -5.73 -16.16
N PHE A 390 -4.63 -4.56 -16.35
CA PHE A 390 -4.04 -3.28 -15.93
C PHE A 390 -4.90 -2.63 -14.86
N SER A 391 -4.27 -2.24 -13.76
CA SER A 391 -4.97 -1.89 -12.52
C SER A 391 -4.93 -0.40 -12.17
N LEU A 392 -4.08 0.36 -12.88
CA LEU A 392 -3.87 1.81 -12.80
C LEU A 392 -3.10 2.30 -14.04
N THR A 393 -3.13 3.60 -14.32
CA THR A 393 -2.25 4.19 -15.35
C THR A 393 -0.92 4.62 -14.74
N SER A 394 0.10 4.75 -15.58
CA SER A 394 1.33 5.49 -15.29
C SER A 394 1.60 6.35 -16.52
N PHE A 395 1.30 7.65 -16.45
CA PHE A 395 1.34 8.53 -17.62
C PHE A 395 2.53 9.49 -17.63
N GLN A 396 3.25 9.51 -18.75
CA GLN A 396 4.15 10.60 -19.12
C GLN A 396 3.40 11.73 -19.83
N TYR A 397 3.83 12.99 -19.64
CA TYR A 397 3.45 14.13 -20.49
C TYR A 397 4.68 15.01 -20.79
N ALA A 398 5.38 14.72 -21.89
CA ALA A 398 6.58 15.44 -22.35
C ALA A 398 6.36 16.94 -22.64
N GLN A 399 5.10 17.39 -22.74
CA GLN A 399 4.68 18.79 -22.73
C GLN A 399 3.37 18.91 -21.93
N ASP A 400 3.18 20.03 -21.23
CA ASP A 400 1.94 20.29 -20.47
C ASP A 400 0.69 20.10 -21.36
N PRO A 401 -0.33 19.34 -20.91
CA PRO A 401 -1.57 19.17 -21.66
C PRO A 401 -2.28 20.51 -21.81
N THR A 402 -2.74 20.82 -23.04
CA THR A 402 -3.36 22.12 -23.35
C THR A 402 -4.66 22.36 -22.56
N ALA A 403 -5.30 21.30 -22.06
CA ALA A 403 -6.49 21.37 -21.21
C ALA A 403 -6.18 21.49 -19.71
N GLY A 404 -4.92 21.35 -19.29
CA GLY A 404 -4.51 21.27 -17.87
C GLY A 404 -4.68 19.86 -17.28
N PHE A 405 -3.82 19.51 -16.32
CA PHE A 405 -3.71 18.14 -15.79
C PHE A 405 -4.99 17.59 -15.14
N GLY A 406 -5.79 18.44 -14.49
CA GLY A 406 -7.10 18.03 -13.95
C GLY A 406 -8.09 17.58 -15.03
N SER A 407 -8.15 18.30 -16.15
CA SER A 407 -8.98 17.95 -17.31
C SER A 407 -8.60 16.60 -17.92
N GLU A 408 -7.31 16.28 -17.98
CA GLU A 408 -6.81 14.98 -18.45
C GLU A 408 -7.24 13.85 -17.51
N VAL A 409 -7.09 14.04 -16.19
CA VAL A 409 -7.56 13.08 -15.17
C VAL A 409 -9.05 12.80 -15.34
N GLU A 410 -9.88 13.83 -15.52
CA GLU A 410 -11.33 13.68 -15.73
C GLU A 410 -11.66 12.98 -17.04
N HIS A 411 -10.92 13.28 -18.09
CA HIS A 411 -11.07 12.62 -19.39
C HIS A 411 -10.79 11.12 -19.30
N TRP A 412 -9.65 10.73 -18.71
CA TRP A 412 -9.25 9.33 -18.55
C TRP A 412 -10.11 8.56 -17.54
N ARG A 413 -10.57 9.20 -16.46
CA ARG A 413 -11.59 8.61 -15.57
C ARG A 413 -12.90 8.34 -16.32
N SER A 414 -13.33 9.27 -17.18
CA SER A 414 -14.53 9.10 -18.02
C SER A 414 -14.36 7.97 -19.05
N MET A 415 -13.20 7.86 -19.70
CA MET A 415 -12.91 6.82 -20.70
C MET A 415 -12.80 5.42 -20.09
N SER A 416 -12.09 5.26 -18.98
CA SER A 416 -11.94 3.96 -18.28
C SER A 416 -13.30 3.43 -17.78
N LEU A 417 -14.13 4.29 -17.20
CA LEU A 417 -15.52 3.94 -16.85
C LEU A 417 -16.38 3.60 -18.09
N ALA A 418 -16.21 4.31 -19.21
CA ALA A 418 -16.94 4.02 -20.45
C ALA A 418 -16.50 2.69 -21.10
N ALA A 419 -15.25 2.27 -20.89
CA ALA A 419 -14.74 0.96 -21.27
C ALA A 419 -15.16 -0.17 -20.32
N GLY A 420 -15.69 0.16 -19.14
CA GLY A 420 -16.22 -0.79 -18.16
C GLY A 420 -15.25 -1.21 -17.05
N HIS A 421 -14.02 -0.68 -17.04
CA HIS A 421 -12.98 -0.96 -16.06
C HIS A 421 -12.40 0.37 -15.54
N PRO A 422 -12.98 0.97 -14.48
CA PRO A 422 -12.48 2.21 -13.91
C PRO A 422 -11.15 1.95 -13.19
N ILE A 423 -10.11 2.72 -13.52
CA ILE A 423 -8.76 2.58 -12.95
C ILE A 423 -8.27 3.91 -12.35
N PRO A 424 -7.42 3.90 -11.30
CA PRO A 424 -6.70 5.07 -10.84
C PRO A 424 -5.89 5.69 -11.97
N ILE A 425 -5.99 7.02 -12.13
CA ILE A 425 -5.21 7.77 -13.11
C ILE A 425 -4.01 8.39 -12.40
N CYS A 426 -2.83 7.82 -12.61
CA CYS A 426 -1.56 8.36 -12.11
C CYS A 426 -0.83 9.12 -13.22
N LEU A 427 -0.39 10.33 -12.88
CA LEU A 427 0.48 11.18 -13.67
C LEU A 427 1.87 11.11 -13.03
N ASP A 428 2.79 10.39 -13.66
CA ASP A 428 4.01 9.94 -12.98
C ASP A 428 5.24 10.72 -13.45
N GLU A 429 5.45 10.81 -14.76
CA GLU A 429 6.53 11.62 -15.34
C GLU A 429 5.99 12.80 -16.17
N ILE A 430 5.99 13.99 -15.58
CA ILE A 430 5.27 15.15 -16.12
C ILE A 430 6.16 16.39 -16.09
N ARG A 431 5.59 17.60 -15.98
CA ARG A 431 6.37 18.83 -15.91
C ARG A 431 7.49 18.72 -14.86
N MET A 432 8.74 18.72 -15.31
CA MET A 432 9.90 18.50 -14.44
C MET A 432 10.00 19.54 -13.32
N THR A 433 10.14 19.06 -12.08
CA THR A 433 10.27 19.94 -10.91
C THR A 433 11.66 20.54 -10.86
N THR A 434 11.76 21.86 -10.93
CA THR A 434 13.00 22.61 -10.71
C THR A 434 12.96 23.33 -9.38
N LEU A 435 14.13 23.66 -8.83
CA LEU A 435 14.25 24.43 -7.58
C LEU A 435 13.65 25.86 -7.64
N SER A 436 13.08 26.25 -8.78
CA SER A 436 12.41 27.54 -8.98
C SER A 436 10.92 27.46 -9.36
N ASN A 437 10.36 26.27 -9.68
CA ASN A 437 8.98 26.13 -10.20
C ASN A 437 7.97 25.54 -9.21
N PHE A 438 8.30 25.46 -7.91
CA PHE A 438 7.43 24.88 -6.88
C PHE A 438 6.02 25.53 -6.82
N ASN A 439 5.88 26.82 -7.17
CA ASN A 439 4.57 27.48 -7.17
C ASN A 439 3.70 27.05 -8.35
N GLU A 440 4.33 26.81 -9.49
CA GLU A 440 3.74 26.38 -10.74
C GLU A 440 3.32 24.91 -10.63
N GLN A 441 4.19 24.04 -10.10
CA GLN A 441 3.84 22.64 -9.74
C GLN A 441 2.63 22.60 -8.81
N ARG A 442 2.67 23.40 -7.75
CA ARG A 442 1.59 23.50 -6.77
C ARG A 442 0.28 24.00 -7.42
N ARG A 443 0.32 25.07 -8.22
CA ARG A 443 -0.89 25.73 -8.73
C ARG A 443 -1.56 25.03 -9.91
N GLU A 444 -0.77 24.52 -10.84
CA GLU A 444 -1.22 24.10 -12.18
C GLU A 444 -1.27 22.58 -12.32
N LEU A 445 -0.61 21.85 -11.41
CA LEU A 445 -0.48 20.40 -11.46
C LEU A 445 -1.04 19.72 -10.19
N ILE A 446 -0.47 19.98 -9.00
CA ILE A 446 -0.80 19.26 -7.75
C ILE A 446 -2.29 19.40 -7.40
N TRP A 447 -2.76 20.64 -7.27
CA TRP A 447 -4.13 20.90 -6.82
C TRP A 447 -5.19 20.51 -7.89
N PRO A 448 -5.02 20.84 -9.18
CA PRO A 448 -5.86 20.29 -10.25
C PRO A 448 -5.93 18.76 -10.25
N THR A 449 -4.79 18.07 -10.25
CA THR A 449 -4.73 16.60 -10.30
C THR A 449 -5.51 15.96 -9.16
N TYR A 450 -5.24 16.35 -7.91
CA TYR A 450 -5.94 15.75 -6.77
C TYR A 450 -7.43 16.08 -6.72
N VAL A 451 -7.85 17.31 -7.05
CA VAL A 451 -9.27 17.70 -6.99
C VAL A 451 -10.09 17.11 -8.15
N SER A 452 -9.47 16.85 -9.29
CA SER A 452 -10.04 15.99 -10.35
C SER A 452 -10.04 14.49 -9.99
N GLY A 453 -9.39 14.10 -8.90
CA GLY A 453 -9.34 12.73 -8.37
C GLY A 453 -8.21 11.86 -8.95
N GLY A 454 -7.11 12.48 -9.35
CA GLY A 454 -5.91 11.83 -9.87
C GLY A 454 -4.89 11.50 -8.78
N HIS A 455 -3.80 10.88 -9.23
CA HIS A 455 -2.66 10.41 -8.46
C HIS A 455 -1.38 10.98 -9.10
N ILE A 456 -0.30 11.16 -8.32
CA ILE A 456 0.89 11.88 -8.81
C ILE A 456 2.23 11.31 -8.31
N GLU A 457 3.20 11.29 -9.19
CA GLU A 457 4.65 11.20 -8.91
C GLU A 457 5.35 12.42 -9.56
N PHE A 458 6.65 12.64 -9.29
CA PHE A 458 7.36 13.83 -9.77
C PHE A 458 8.77 13.53 -10.24
N ILE A 459 9.01 13.72 -11.54
CA ILE A 459 10.35 13.84 -12.10
C ILE A 459 11.01 15.16 -11.60
N LEU A 460 12.25 15.06 -11.16
CA LEU A 460 13.00 16.14 -10.52
C LEU A 460 14.16 16.60 -11.40
N SER A 461 14.52 17.89 -11.36
CA SER A 461 15.56 18.49 -12.22
C SER A 461 16.99 17.99 -12.00
N SER A 462 17.17 17.07 -11.05
CA SER A 462 18.40 16.34 -10.79
C SER A 462 18.43 14.96 -11.48
N LEU A 463 17.28 14.42 -11.91
CA LEU A 463 17.14 13.11 -12.57
C LEU A 463 17.88 12.01 -11.78
N LEU A 464 18.68 11.20 -12.45
CA LEU A 464 19.58 10.17 -11.90
C LEU A 464 20.60 10.68 -10.86
N LEU A 465 20.76 12.00 -10.70
CA LEU A 465 21.74 12.63 -9.80
C LEU A 465 21.07 13.20 -8.52
N THR A 466 19.89 12.68 -8.15
CA THR A 466 19.10 13.15 -7.01
C THR A 466 19.64 12.60 -5.67
N GLU A 467 20.64 13.27 -5.09
CA GLU A 467 21.24 12.90 -3.79
C GLU A 467 20.51 13.46 -2.54
N ASP A 468 19.75 14.55 -2.67
CA ASP A 468 19.10 15.24 -1.55
C ASP A 468 17.66 15.63 -1.89
N PHE A 469 16.71 14.80 -1.45
CA PHE A 469 15.28 15.06 -1.61
C PHE A 469 14.84 16.32 -0.87
N ARG A 470 15.63 16.82 0.09
CA ARG A 470 15.34 18.04 0.86
C ARG A 470 15.51 19.33 0.09
N ALA A 471 16.27 19.31 -1.01
CA ALA A 471 16.27 20.43 -1.96
C ALA A 471 14.85 20.71 -2.53
N TYR A 472 13.99 19.69 -2.53
CA TYR A 472 12.62 19.72 -3.06
C TYR A 472 11.55 19.77 -1.96
N GLU A 473 11.90 20.03 -0.69
CA GLU A 473 10.96 20.09 0.45
C GLU A 473 9.66 20.92 0.20
N PRO A 474 9.69 22.10 -0.47
CA PRO A 474 8.48 22.84 -0.80
C PRO A 474 7.50 22.12 -1.76
N LEU A 475 7.98 21.16 -2.56
CA LEU A 475 7.13 20.29 -3.39
C LEU A 475 6.40 19.27 -2.51
N TRP A 476 7.13 18.58 -1.64
CA TRP A 476 6.59 17.57 -0.74
C TRP A 476 5.55 18.17 0.20
N ASP A 477 5.84 19.36 0.75
CA ASP A 477 4.88 20.16 1.53
C ASP A 477 3.62 20.45 0.72
N SER A 478 3.76 20.98 -0.50
CA SER A 478 2.63 21.33 -1.37
C SER A 478 1.73 20.14 -1.71
N MET A 479 2.35 18.99 -2.00
CA MET A 479 1.68 17.72 -2.25
C MET A 479 1.00 17.16 -1.00
N ARG A 480 1.70 17.18 0.14
CA ARG A 480 1.19 16.72 1.44
C ARG A 480 -0.01 17.55 1.89
N TYR A 481 0.03 18.88 1.79
CA TYR A 481 -1.11 19.74 2.15
C TYR A 481 -2.35 19.47 1.27
N ALA A 482 -2.17 19.09 0.00
CA ALA A 482 -3.28 18.71 -0.87
C ALA A 482 -3.87 17.33 -0.50
N ARG A 483 -3.00 16.34 -0.25
CA ARG A 483 -3.43 15.01 0.22
C ARG A 483 -4.09 15.04 1.59
N GLU A 484 -3.54 15.78 2.54
CA GLU A 484 -4.14 15.96 3.88
C GLU A 484 -5.58 16.50 3.76
N LEU A 485 -5.83 17.53 2.94
CA LEU A 485 -7.18 18.07 2.76
C LEU A 485 -8.12 17.09 2.02
N MET A 486 -7.61 16.33 1.04
CA MET A 486 -8.37 15.24 0.40
C MET A 486 -8.77 14.17 1.41
N GLU A 487 -7.88 13.79 2.32
CA GLU A 487 -8.11 12.79 3.36
C GLU A 487 -9.09 13.28 4.47
N TRP A 488 -9.50 14.57 4.49
CA TRP A 488 -10.57 15.09 5.36
C TRP A 488 -12.00 14.84 4.81
N VAL A 489 -12.12 14.34 3.58
CA VAL A 489 -13.40 14.04 2.92
C VAL A 489 -13.40 12.59 2.38
N PRO A 490 -14.57 11.96 2.14
CA PRO A 490 -14.64 10.62 1.57
C PRO A 490 -14.39 10.65 0.05
N TYR A 491 -13.20 11.13 -0.36
CA TYR A 491 -12.80 11.42 -1.74
C TYR A 491 -13.01 10.26 -2.70
N SER A 492 -12.88 9.02 -2.20
CA SER A 492 -13.13 7.78 -2.95
C SER A 492 -14.59 7.55 -3.35
N THR A 493 -15.53 8.27 -2.75
CA THR A 493 -16.97 8.28 -3.11
C THR A 493 -17.39 9.56 -3.86
N MET A 494 -16.48 10.52 -4.01
CA MET A 494 -16.72 11.82 -4.64
C MET A 494 -16.34 11.78 -6.13
N LYS A 495 -16.78 12.78 -6.89
CA LYS A 495 -16.53 12.91 -8.33
C LYS A 495 -16.12 14.33 -8.66
N ALA A 496 -15.23 14.51 -9.64
CA ALA A 496 -14.97 15.82 -10.22
C ALA A 496 -16.25 16.36 -10.91
N ARG A 497 -16.57 17.63 -10.66
CA ARG A 497 -17.87 18.28 -10.94
C ARG A 497 -17.71 19.79 -11.10
N ASP A 498 -16.74 20.20 -11.91
CA ASP A 498 -16.37 21.60 -12.14
C ASP A 498 -17.54 22.42 -12.72
N GLU A 499 -18.52 21.77 -13.36
CA GLU A 499 -19.72 22.43 -13.89
C GLU A 499 -20.69 22.94 -12.80
N LEU A 500 -20.44 22.59 -11.54
CA LEU A 500 -21.12 23.16 -10.37
C LEU A 500 -20.56 24.55 -9.98
N LEU A 501 -19.50 25.04 -10.62
CA LEU A 501 -18.88 26.34 -10.32
C LEU A 501 -19.11 27.38 -11.42
N GLN A 502 -19.09 28.67 -11.05
CA GLN A 502 -19.04 29.82 -11.95
C GLN A 502 -18.03 30.85 -11.45
N GLY A 503 -16.88 30.93 -12.13
CA GLY A 503 -15.76 31.82 -11.83
C GLY A 503 -14.96 32.18 -13.09
N SER A 504 -13.63 32.02 -13.09
CA SER A 504 -12.77 32.21 -14.27
C SER A 504 -12.87 31.06 -15.29
N GLY A 505 -13.35 29.88 -14.88
CA GLY A 505 -13.40 28.68 -15.70
C GLY A 505 -12.12 27.84 -15.58
N GLN A 506 -11.41 27.97 -14.46
CA GLN A 506 -10.20 27.21 -14.11
C GLN A 506 -10.33 26.59 -12.69
N GLU A 507 -11.49 26.75 -12.05
CA GLU A 507 -11.78 26.20 -10.74
C GLU A 507 -12.14 24.71 -10.79
N HIS A 508 -11.53 23.92 -9.91
CA HIS A 508 -11.80 22.48 -9.80
C HIS A 508 -12.67 22.14 -8.58
N CYS A 509 -13.53 21.13 -8.70
CA CYS A 509 -14.53 20.76 -7.69
C CYS A 509 -14.70 19.24 -7.54
N LEU A 510 -14.15 18.66 -6.47
CA LEU A 510 -14.47 17.29 -6.05
C LEU A 510 -15.75 17.31 -5.20
N ALA A 511 -16.80 16.62 -5.61
CA ALA A 511 -18.12 16.71 -5.00
C ALA A 511 -18.75 15.36 -4.62
N LYS A 512 -19.39 15.33 -3.45
CA LYS A 512 -20.55 14.48 -3.15
C LYS A 512 -21.74 15.40 -2.94
N GLU A 513 -22.50 15.61 -4.01
CA GLU A 513 -23.59 16.58 -4.07
C GLU A 513 -24.57 16.47 -2.89
N GLY A 514 -24.97 17.62 -2.35
CA GLY A 514 -25.86 17.69 -1.20
C GLY A 514 -25.22 17.34 0.13
N GLU A 515 -23.93 16.97 0.18
CA GLU A 515 -23.19 16.69 1.41
C GLU A 515 -21.93 17.54 1.54
N GLN A 516 -20.97 17.39 0.62
CA GLN A 516 -19.67 18.05 0.73
C GLN A 516 -18.96 18.21 -0.62
N TYR A 517 -18.18 19.29 -0.71
CA TYR A 517 -17.45 19.71 -1.90
C TYR A 517 -16.07 20.22 -1.45
N LEU A 518 -15.00 19.69 -2.06
CA LEU A 518 -13.65 20.19 -1.93
C LEU A 518 -13.33 20.92 -3.23
N ILE A 519 -13.04 22.21 -3.14
CA ILE A 519 -12.92 23.12 -4.28
C ILE A 519 -11.53 23.75 -4.28
N TYR A 520 -10.91 23.87 -5.45
CA TYR A 520 -9.67 24.62 -5.64
C TYR A 520 -9.87 25.78 -6.62
N LEU A 521 -9.39 26.96 -6.22
CA LEU A 521 -9.51 28.22 -6.94
C LEU A 521 -8.08 28.70 -7.31
N PRO A 522 -7.58 28.48 -8.54
CA PRO A 522 -6.20 28.83 -8.90
C PRO A 522 -5.93 30.34 -8.95
N ASP A 523 -6.97 31.16 -9.12
CA ASP A 523 -6.90 32.63 -9.09
C ASP A 523 -7.34 33.22 -7.73
N GLY A 524 -7.88 32.38 -6.84
CA GLY A 524 -8.61 32.83 -5.65
C GLY A 524 -9.91 33.57 -6.02
N GLY A 525 -10.29 34.57 -5.22
CA GLY A 525 -11.49 35.38 -5.46
C GLY A 525 -12.80 34.71 -5.04
N ASP A 526 -13.92 35.40 -5.31
CA ASP A 526 -15.28 34.92 -5.02
C ASP A 526 -15.87 34.21 -6.24
N VAL A 527 -16.39 33.00 -6.04
CA VAL A 527 -16.90 32.08 -7.06
C VAL A 527 -18.27 31.58 -6.62
N LEU A 528 -19.18 31.36 -7.58
CA LEU A 528 -20.50 30.81 -7.27
C LEU A 528 -20.48 29.28 -7.34
N ILE A 529 -21.01 28.61 -6.31
CA ILE A 529 -21.32 27.17 -6.31
C ILE A 529 -22.82 26.92 -6.52
N ASP A 530 -23.17 25.91 -7.30
CA ASP A 530 -24.53 25.42 -7.46
C ASP A 530 -24.94 24.45 -6.35
N LEU A 531 -25.80 24.93 -5.44
CA LEU A 531 -26.43 24.11 -4.42
C LEU A 531 -27.93 23.84 -4.72
N ARG A 532 -28.39 23.96 -5.98
CA ARG A 532 -29.79 23.72 -6.38
C ARG A 532 -30.29 22.30 -6.10
N SER A 533 -29.41 21.31 -6.06
CA SER A 533 -29.74 19.92 -5.68
C SER A 533 -29.98 19.74 -4.17
N SER A 534 -29.55 20.67 -3.34
CA SER A 534 -29.74 20.67 -1.88
C SER A 534 -31.07 21.31 -1.47
N ARG A 535 -31.60 20.96 -0.30
CA ARG A 535 -32.85 21.54 0.25
C ARG A 535 -32.60 22.98 0.73
N TYR A 536 -33.65 23.80 0.78
CA TYR A 536 -33.54 25.21 1.21
C TYR A 536 -33.08 25.39 2.67
N LEU A 537 -33.39 24.41 3.53
CA LEU A 537 -32.99 24.41 4.94
C LEU A 537 -31.59 23.82 5.18
N ASP A 538 -31.00 23.17 4.17
CA ASP A 538 -29.64 22.65 4.27
C ASP A 538 -28.67 23.84 4.34
N GLN A 539 -27.86 23.85 5.39
CA GLN A 539 -26.81 24.84 5.60
C GLN A 539 -25.47 24.20 5.32
N PHE A 540 -24.60 24.93 4.63
CA PHE A 540 -23.25 24.50 4.30
C PHE A 540 -22.27 25.50 4.88
N ARG A 541 -21.30 25.00 5.64
CA ARG A 541 -20.16 25.76 6.11
C ARG A 541 -19.09 25.75 5.02
N VAL A 542 -18.64 26.92 4.60
CA VAL A 542 -17.47 27.12 3.75
C VAL A 542 -16.30 27.37 4.67
N ASP A 543 -15.24 26.58 4.58
CA ASP A 543 -13.98 26.79 5.30
C ASP A 543 -12.81 26.88 4.32
N TRP A 544 -11.86 27.79 4.57
CA TRP A 544 -10.76 28.09 3.66
C TRP A 544 -9.47 27.39 4.08
N PHE A 545 -8.67 26.98 3.10
CA PHE A 545 -7.41 26.27 3.30
C PHE A 545 -6.29 26.91 2.45
N ASN A 546 -5.21 27.32 3.11
CA ASN A 546 -4.07 27.94 2.46
C ASN A 546 -3.17 26.88 1.81
N THR A 547 -3.34 26.70 0.51
CA THR A 547 -2.59 25.75 -0.34
C THR A 547 -1.06 25.97 -0.36
N ARG A 548 -0.53 27.03 0.25
CA ARG A 548 0.92 27.28 0.45
C ARG A 548 1.48 26.81 1.79
N THR A 549 0.65 26.59 2.81
CA THR A 549 1.10 26.46 4.21
C THR A 549 0.29 25.48 5.05
N GLY A 550 -0.70 24.79 4.47
CA GLY A 550 -1.62 23.91 5.19
C GLY A 550 -2.58 24.62 6.17
N THR A 551 -2.49 25.95 6.31
CA THR A 551 -3.23 26.66 7.37
C THR A 551 -4.70 26.83 7.01
N TYR A 552 -5.56 26.31 7.87
CA TYR A 552 -7.01 26.43 7.81
C TYR A 552 -7.51 27.79 8.36
N SER A 553 -8.65 28.26 7.86
CA SER A 553 -9.37 29.42 8.39
C SER A 553 -10.89 29.22 8.26
N PRO A 554 -11.67 29.39 9.34
CA PRO A 554 -13.12 29.22 9.29
C PRO A 554 -13.77 30.32 8.44
N GLY A 555 -14.67 29.94 7.53
CA GLY A 555 -15.36 30.86 6.63
C GLY A 555 -16.80 31.15 7.03
N THR A 556 -17.72 31.12 6.05
CA THR A 556 -19.12 31.55 6.23
C THR A 556 -20.10 30.37 6.15
N VAL A 557 -21.37 30.61 6.51
CA VAL A 557 -22.45 29.63 6.33
C VAL A 557 -23.40 30.09 5.23
N ILE A 558 -23.55 29.27 4.20
CA ILE A 558 -24.45 29.46 3.05
C ILE A 558 -25.60 28.44 3.10
N ARG A 559 -26.66 28.64 2.30
CA ARG A 559 -27.84 27.76 2.25
C ARG A 559 -27.96 27.05 0.91
N GLY A 560 -28.57 25.86 0.89
CA GLY A 560 -28.92 25.14 -0.34
C GLY A 560 -29.98 25.80 -1.23
N ALA A 561 -30.47 25.03 -2.20
CA ALA A 561 -31.56 25.33 -3.14
C ALA A 561 -31.36 26.48 -4.15
N ALA A 562 -30.15 27.04 -4.30
CA ALA A 562 -29.77 27.93 -5.41
C ALA A 562 -28.26 28.15 -5.45
N TRP A 563 -27.77 28.82 -6.51
CA TRP A 563 -26.40 29.34 -6.59
C TRP A 563 -26.04 30.20 -5.36
N ARG A 564 -24.80 30.07 -4.88
CA ARG A 564 -24.24 30.82 -3.74
C ARG A 564 -22.82 31.27 -4.03
N SER A 565 -22.52 32.52 -3.71
CA SER A 565 -21.13 32.96 -3.52
C SER A 565 -20.51 32.17 -2.36
N LEU A 566 -19.29 31.67 -2.57
CA LEU A 566 -18.45 31.08 -1.52
C LEU A 566 -17.94 32.17 -0.55
N GLY A 567 -17.84 33.41 -1.05
CA GLY A 567 -17.30 34.56 -0.37
C GLY A 567 -15.86 34.83 -0.79
N THR A 568 -15.31 35.97 -0.38
CA THR A 568 -13.88 36.26 -0.60
C THR A 568 -13.01 35.37 0.32
N PRO A 569 -11.97 34.71 -0.21
CA PRO A 569 -11.04 33.93 0.58
C PRO A 569 -10.35 34.72 1.69
N SER A 570 -10.02 34.03 2.79
CA SER A 570 -9.19 34.60 3.87
C SER A 570 -7.69 34.68 3.53
N PHE A 571 -7.28 34.15 2.37
CA PHE A 571 -5.88 34.04 1.94
C PHE A 571 -5.71 34.69 0.55
N PRO A 572 -4.56 35.33 0.27
CA PRO A 572 -4.27 35.91 -1.05
C PRO A 572 -3.85 34.84 -2.06
N ASN A 573 -4.09 35.11 -3.34
CA ASN A 573 -3.81 34.22 -4.48
C ASN A 573 -4.62 32.91 -4.40
N ASP A 574 -4.09 31.84 -5.00
CA ASP A 574 -4.77 30.55 -5.11
C ASP A 574 -5.14 29.94 -3.75
N VAL A 575 -6.26 29.24 -3.66
CA VAL A 575 -6.79 28.76 -2.38
C VAL A 575 -7.67 27.52 -2.59
N ALA A 576 -7.78 26.69 -1.56
CA ALA A 576 -8.77 25.62 -1.53
C ALA A 576 -9.85 25.92 -0.49
N CYS A 577 -11.04 25.36 -0.65
CA CYS A 577 -12.08 25.41 0.38
C CYS A 577 -12.86 24.11 0.48
N LEU A 578 -13.34 23.85 1.69
CA LEU A 578 -14.24 22.75 2.01
C LEU A 578 -15.63 23.32 2.29
N VAL A 579 -16.58 22.98 1.43
CA VAL A 579 -18.00 23.33 1.58
C VAL A 579 -18.73 22.09 2.08
N ARG A 580 -19.21 22.09 3.33
CA ARG A 580 -19.73 20.89 4.00
C ARG A 580 -21.04 21.17 4.73
N ARG A 581 -22.04 20.29 4.58
CA ARG A 581 -23.36 20.42 5.22
C ARG A 581 -23.22 20.36 6.74
N THR A 582 -23.85 21.27 7.47
CA THR A 582 -23.55 21.54 8.90
C THR A 582 -24.08 20.49 9.88
N ASP A 583 -24.92 19.56 9.41
CA ASP A 583 -25.44 18.39 10.14
C ASP A 583 -24.55 17.15 9.98
N LEU A 584 -23.51 17.20 9.14
CA LEU A 584 -22.53 16.11 9.01
C LEU A 584 -21.54 16.16 10.17
N VAL A 585 -21.63 15.18 11.07
CA VAL A 585 -20.64 14.94 12.14
C VAL A 585 -19.26 14.77 11.50
N SER A 586 -18.25 15.43 12.06
CA SER A 586 -17.01 15.72 11.34
C SER A 586 -15.87 14.76 11.68
N ASN A 587 -15.44 13.97 10.69
CA ASN A 587 -14.11 13.36 10.65
C ASN A 587 -13.03 14.43 10.40
N ILE A 588 -12.84 15.34 11.35
CA ILE A 588 -11.64 16.20 11.39
C ILE A 588 -10.53 15.35 12.03
N PRO A 589 -9.39 15.12 11.36
CA PRO A 589 -8.29 14.38 11.96
C PRO A 589 -7.69 15.15 13.15
N PRO A 590 -7.07 14.46 14.12
CA PRO A 590 -6.60 15.05 15.38
C PRO A 590 -5.29 15.85 15.20
N SER A 591 -5.35 16.94 14.42
CA SER A 591 -4.34 18.01 14.37
C SER A 591 -4.89 19.36 14.85
N LEU A 592 -6.05 19.38 15.52
CA LEU A 592 -6.33 20.44 16.49
C LEU A 592 -5.37 20.25 17.68
N ASP A 593 -4.54 21.26 17.92
CA ASP A 593 -3.85 21.49 19.19
C ASP A 593 -4.87 21.94 20.25
N LEU A 594 -5.81 21.03 20.55
CA LEU A 594 -6.81 21.17 21.58
C LEU A 594 -6.10 21.06 22.93
N THR A 595 -5.78 22.21 23.48
CA THR A 595 -5.38 22.37 24.88
C THR A 595 -6.58 22.13 25.80
N VAL A 596 -7.11 20.90 25.80
CA VAL A 596 -8.10 20.43 26.77
C VAL A 596 -7.41 20.36 28.13
N SER A 597 -7.64 21.37 28.96
CA SER A 597 -7.10 21.45 30.32
C SER A 597 -7.84 20.53 31.31
N SER A 598 -8.10 19.28 30.90
CA SER A 598 -8.71 18.21 31.69
C SER A 598 -8.64 16.90 30.90
N GLN A 599 -7.99 15.88 31.45
CA GLN A 599 -7.97 14.53 30.87
C GLN A 599 -9.29 13.82 31.21
N ALA A 600 -9.98 13.27 30.20
CA ALA A 600 -11.23 12.53 30.38
C ALA A 600 -11.08 11.08 29.91
N LEU A 601 -11.77 10.16 30.59
CA LEU A 601 -11.84 8.75 30.23
C LEU A 601 -13.11 8.51 29.42
N VAL A 602 -12.98 7.95 28.21
CA VAL A 602 -14.13 7.60 27.36
C VAL A 602 -14.37 6.10 27.45
N LEU A 603 -15.58 5.71 27.84
CA LEU A 603 -16.06 4.33 27.77
C LEU A 603 -16.96 4.19 26.54
N LEU A 604 -16.67 3.18 25.72
CA LEU A 604 -17.49 2.81 24.56
C LEU A 604 -18.20 1.50 24.88
N MET A 605 -19.53 1.52 24.87
CA MET A 605 -20.38 0.33 25.00
C MET A 605 -20.84 -0.16 23.62
N GLN A 606 -21.14 -1.44 23.53
CA GLN A 606 -21.55 -2.09 22.28
C GLN A 606 -22.64 -3.13 22.59
N ASP A 607 -23.90 -2.72 22.53
CA ASP A 607 -25.05 -3.58 22.85
C ASP A 607 -25.09 -4.83 21.95
N ALA A 608 -25.59 -5.96 22.45
CA ALA A 608 -25.72 -7.18 21.64
C ALA A 608 -27.02 -7.20 20.81
N ASP A 609 -28.06 -6.49 21.26
CA ASP A 609 -29.44 -6.58 20.77
C ASP A 609 -30.01 -5.19 20.45
N GLY A 610 -30.80 -5.08 19.39
CA GLY A 610 -31.37 -3.80 18.94
C GLY A 610 -32.73 -3.48 19.58
N SER A 611 -32.75 -3.05 20.85
CA SER A 611 -33.88 -2.32 21.45
C SER A 611 -33.67 -0.81 21.40
N GLU A 612 -34.73 -0.05 21.17
CA GLU A 612 -34.73 1.43 21.25
C GLU A 612 -34.93 1.89 22.71
N ASP A 613 -34.47 3.11 23.03
CA ASP A 613 -34.59 3.83 24.31
C ASP A 613 -33.97 3.14 25.56
N LEU A 614 -32.65 3.32 25.76
CA LEU A 614 -32.03 3.29 27.09
C LEU A 614 -32.20 4.66 27.75
N ASP A 615 -33.03 4.75 28.79
CA ASP A 615 -33.16 5.98 29.59
C ASP A 615 -32.04 6.03 30.65
N LEU A 616 -31.22 7.08 30.61
CA LEU A 616 -29.94 7.12 31.35
C LEU A 616 -30.11 7.39 32.85
N ASP A 617 -31.29 7.85 33.28
CA ASP A 617 -31.61 8.13 34.69
C ASP A 617 -31.78 6.85 35.55
N ASP A 618 -31.90 5.66 34.95
CA ASP A 618 -32.14 4.36 35.62
C ASP A 618 -30.85 3.49 35.82
N LEU A 619 -29.64 4.03 35.58
CA LEU A 619 -28.37 3.29 35.72
C LEU A 619 -27.74 3.43 37.13
N ASP A 620 -27.95 2.43 38.00
CA ASP A 620 -27.32 2.34 39.33
C ASP A 620 -25.93 1.67 39.30
N PHE A 621 -24.95 2.28 39.98
CA PHE A 621 -23.59 1.73 40.14
C PHE A 621 -23.40 1.09 41.53
N GLU A 622 -23.67 -0.21 41.68
CA GLU A 622 -23.31 -0.94 42.91
C GLU A 622 -21.83 -1.38 42.92
N VAL A 623 -21.13 -1.07 44.01
CA VAL A 623 -19.81 -1.62 44.31
C VAL A 623 -19.99 -2.84 45.22
N ASP A 624 -19.88 -4.05 44.67
CA ASP A 624 -19.90 -5.29 45.47
C ASP A 624 -18.65 -5.38 46.37
N ASN A 625 -18.77 -4.85 47.59
CA ASN A 625 -17.79 -5.03 48.63
C ASN A 625 -18.45 -5.02 50.02
N GLN A 626 -18.14 -6.02 50.84
CA GLN A 626 -18.70 -6.17 52.19
C GLN A 626 -18.03 -5.24 53.24
N ASP A 627 -17.25 -4.26 52.79
CA ASP A 627 -16.55 -3.28 53.62
C ASP A 627 -16.75 -1.86 53.03
N GLN A 628 -17.55 -1.02 53.71
CA GLN A 628 -18.03 0.27 53.20
C GLN A 628 -16.97 1.39 53.32
N SER A 629 -15.76 1.13 52.83
CA SER A 629 -14.61 2.06 52.96
C SER A 629 -13.71 2.20 51.74
N ALA A 630 -13.85 1.34 50.72
CA ALA A 630 -13.16 1.48 49.44
C ALA A 630 -13.82 2.54 48.54
N SER A 631 -13.03 3.25 47.72
CA SER A 631 -13.57 4.18 46.72
C SER A 631 -13.90 3.47 45.40
N LEU A 632 -14.82 4.02 44.59
CA LEU A 632 -15.16 3.47 43.27
C LEU A 632 -13.92 3.31 42.37
N LEU A 633 -12.98 4.25 42.45
CA LEU A 633 -11.69 4.20 41.74
C LEU A 633 -10.88 2.94 42.10
N GLU A 634 -10.87 2.60 43.38
CA GLU A 634 -10.15 1.46 43.96
C GLU A 634 -10.84 0.13 43.61
N ALA A 635 -12.18 0.11 43.53
CA ALA A 635 -12.94 -1.04 43.04
C ALA A 635 -12.69 -1.30 41.54
N ILE A 636 -12.64 -0.26 40.71
CA ILE A 636 -12.32 -0.37 39.27
C ILE A 636 -10.88 -0.89 39.07
N GLN A 637 -9.90 -0.31 39.79
CA GLN A 637 -8.49 -0.74 39.72
C GLN A 637 -8.28 -2.22 40.09
N ASN A 638 -9.07 -2.76 41.01
CA ASN A 638 -8.98 -4.16 41.44
C ASN A 638 -9.88 -5.12 40.63
N GLY A 639 -10.61 -4.64 39.61
CA GLY A 639 -11.53 -5.48 38.83
C GLY A 639 -12.74 -5.98 39.63
N GLN A 640 -13.15 -5.19 40.64
CA GLN A 640 -14.27 -5.47 41.55
C GLN A 640 -15.50 -4.60 41.28
N ALA A 641 -15.43 -3.66 40.33
CA ALA A 641 -16.58 -2.88 39.90
C ALA A 641 -17.47 -3.66 38.91
N THR A 642 -18.76 -3.66 39.20
CA THR A 642 -19.84 -4.16 38.34
C THR A 642 -20.77 -3.01 37.95
N MET A 643 -21.47 -3.17 36.83
CA MET A 643 -22.56 -2.31 36.39
C MET A 643 -23.74 -3.23 36.11
N ASP A 644 -24.86 -2.99 36.78
CA ASP A 644 -26.08 -3.78 36.66
C ASP A 644 -27.12 -3.02 35.83
N PHE A 645 -27.75 -3.73 34.89
CA PHE A 645 -28.72 -3.15 33.96
C PHE A 645 -30.17 -3.44 34.39
N PRO A 646 -31.16 -2.60 34.01
CA PRO A 646 -32.56 -2.78 34.41
C PRO A 646 -33.23 -4.10 33.97
N ASP A 647 -32.62 -4.84 33.04
CA ASP A 647 -33.03 -6.17 32.59
C ASP A 647 -32.39 -7.34 33.39
N GLY A 648 -31.35 -7.06 34.17
CA GLY A 648 -30.61 -8.02 34.98
C GLY A 648 -29.31 -8.54 34.36
N GLU A 649 -28.78 -7.93 33.29
CA GLU A 649 -27.38 -8.16 32.90
C GLU A 649 -26.40 -7.45 33.85
N THR A 650 -25.23 -8.06 34.11
CA THR A 650 -24.16 -7.49 34.94
C THR A 650 -22.85 -7.45 34.14
N ILE A 651 -22.36 -6.26 33.79
CA ILE A 651 -21.08 -6.08 33.11
C ILE A 651 -19.96 -5.85 34.13
N ARG A 652 -18.84 -6.55 33.96
CA ARG A 652 -17.69 -6.49 34.87
C ARG A 652 -16.54 -5.68 34.28
N ILE A 653 -16.17 -4.58 34.92
CA ILE A 653 -15.19 -3.62 34.40
C ILE A 653 -13.77 -4.07 34.75
N VAL A 654 -12.93 -4.30 33.74
CA VAL A 654 -11.54 -4.79 33.92
C VAL A 654 -10.57 -4.09 32.94
N TYR A 655 -9.78 -3.14 33.45
CA TYR A 655 -8.63 -2.56 32.73
C TYR A 655 -7.45 -2.27 33.67
N PRO A 656 -6.22 -2.75 33.36
CA PRO A 656 -5.04 -2.50 34.19
C PRO A 656 -4.35 -1.18 33.80
N VAL A 657 -4.75 -0.07 34.43
CA VAL A 657 -4.13 1.25 34.24
C VAL A 657 -3.85 1.90 35.60
N ASP A 658 -2.65 2.47 35.77
CA ASP A 658 -2.32 3.31 36.93
C ASP A 658 -3.02 4.67 36.78
N LEU A 659 -3.98 4.96 37.67
CA LEU A 659 -4.78 6.19 37.65
C LEU A 659 -4.41 7.15 38.79
N SER A 660 -3.21 7.06 39.35
CA SER A 660 -2.75 7.78 40.56
C SER A 660 -2.72 9.32 40.49
N GLN A 661 -3.21 9.94 39.41
CA GLN A 661 -3.31 11.41 39.23
C GLN A 661 -4.63 11.91 38.61
N ALA A 662 -5.61 11.05 38.29
CA ALA A 662 -6.76 11.42 37.46
C ALA A 662 -7.99 11.92 38.25
N SER A 663 -8.73 12.88 37.67
CA SER A 663 -10.07 13.29 38.11
C SER A 663 -11.09 12.91 37.04
N ILE A 664 -12.06 12.05 37.38
CA ILE A 664 -12.98 11.47 36.40
C ILE A 664 -14.15 12.41 36.09
N ALA A 665 -14.46 12.56 34.80
CA ALA A 665 -15.80 12.81 34.29
C ALA A 665 -16.13 11.65 33.34
N ALA A 666 -17.33 11.08 33.47
CA ALA A 666 -17.80 10.03 32.58
C ALA A 666 -18.57 10.65 31.40
N LEU A 667 -18.31 10.16 30.19
CA LEU A 667 -19.17 10.38 29.04
C LEU A 667 -19.71 9.01 28.60
N ILE A 668 -21.04 8.91 28.51
CA ILE A 668 -21.75 7.77 27.92
C ILE A 668 -22.41 8.29 26.65
N CYS A 669 -22.28 7.53 25.56
CA CYS A 669 -22.84 7.86 24.26
C CYS A 669 -23.50 6.61 23.66
N ASP A 670 -24.62 6.78 22.97
CA ASP A 670 -25.32 5.71 22.28
C ASP A 670 -24.73 5.39 20.89
N ARG A 671 -25.31 4.42 20.20
CA ARG A 671 -24.96 4.08 18.80
C ARG A 671 -25.30 5.17 17.77
N SER A 672 -26.05 6.22 18.13
CA SER A 672 -26.31 7.37 17.24
C SER A 672 -25.29 8.51 17.42
N GLY A 673 -24.46 8.46 18.46
CA GLY A 673 -23.48 9.50 18.79
C GLY A 673 -24.06 10.64 19.62
N MET A 674 -25.24 10.46 20.23
CA MET A 674 -25.75 11.37 21.24
C MET A 674 -25.08 11.08 22.59
N CYS A 675 -24.28 12.03 23.06
CA CYS A 675 -23.62 11.97 24.37
C CYS A 675 -24.31 12.92 25.35
N ALA A 676 -24.82 12.38 26.46
CA ALA A 676 -25.37 13.19 27.55
C ALA A 676 -24.23 13.67 28.47
N GLY A 677 -23.96 14.98 28.46
CA GLY A 677 -22.98 15.59 29.36
C GLY A 677 -23.62 15.98 30.70
N ASP A 678 -23.82 15.02 31.60
CA ASP A 678 -24.28 15.37 32.94
C ASP A 678 -23.20 16.11 33.74
N THR A 679 -23.65 17.08 34.54
CA THR A 679 -22.82 17.94 35.40
C THR A 679 -23.38 18.01 36.82
N HIS A 680 -23.92 16.90 37.33
CA HIS A 680 -24.33 16.80 38.73
C HIS A 680 -23.14 16.62 39.67
N ASN A 681 -22.93 17.65 40.48
CA ASN A 681 -21.84 17.76 41.44
C ASN A 681 -22.30 17.25 42.82
N LYS A 682 -22.03 15.97 43.12
CA LYS A 682 -22.25 15.33 44.43
C LYS A 682 -21.18 14.31 44.76
#